data_AF-A0A2V5NBA5-F1
#
_entry.id   AF-A0A2V5NBA5-F1
#
_cell.length_a   1.000
_cell.length_b   1.000
_cell.length_c   1.000
_cell.angle_alpha   90.00
_cell.angle_beta   90.00
_cell.angle_gamma   90.00
#
_symmetry.space_group_name_H-M   'P 1'
#
loop_
_entity.id
_entity.type
_entity.pdbx_description
1 polymer ?
#
loop_
_entity_poly.entity_id
_entity_poly.type
_entity_poly.pdbx_seq_one_letter_code
_entity_poly.pdbx_strand_id
1 'polypeptide(L)'
;MIPSPPICILYSQDADLVRRVKAFLSALAQVRHVNSPDRLEAVLQQNSPAILVLDLRAKEARDLFEQIQTALPEILVIALGTLRSEPLREVENSGVYAAEDLQIDRRRLQGLVSRGFDHLRVLQENRDLREHTMVPYAPEPVRRLDAPPERREPALPLLRFPRVFRRFDNVEALLANLVESVADATGVGRVGIFSKIRQSDRYRLRAGLRCLPETYDIEYGERDALVRWFELHAHLISRANLPHVDPGQRALMRRALDTFAAEVIVPLHAGGRIIGWVFFGHRVTGQRFESSDLEGLMVLAEHVSTVLENALLNEEVTVQKTLAETLLKSIPPGIVATDEEANIRWFNSTAEQILGVDARDALNQPIEAVGGRLAAFLRETLEARENLPARQWIDPNTRRSLSVETRRLVDHKTPLGAVAVVHDLTAEDNMRQKQDLVDRAAFWTDLAASMSHEIRNPLVAIKTFAQLLPERFEDPDFRKDFNEIVVQEIDRLDKIITQINNFAHPSELVMKPVDLRTSLKKAIELAKGRVAKNGVAIDTTLPNDLPRVLGDEDALAEAFAHIVANAAEATSGQTKPRITLAAKPIREGGRTSGVVITVQDNGRGISPDLREKIFSPFCTTKARGMGLGLPIVKRTVFDHNGRVDIDSNPHGTSVSIMLPATTVAE
;
A
#
# COMPACT_ATOMS: atom_id res chain seq x y z
N MET A 1 9.04 -30.66 -53.99
CA MET A 1 10.22 -30.95 -53.14
C MET A 1 9.86 -30.54 -51.73
N ILE A 2 9.98 -31.43 -50.75
CA ILE A 2 9.82 -31.06 -49.33
C ILE A 2 10.96 -30.07 -49.03
N PRO A 3 10.69 -28.84 -48.55
CA PRO A 3 11.75 -27.89 -48.26
C PRO A 3 12.65 -28.46 -47.16
N SER A 4 13.96 -28.44 -47.38
CA SER A 4 14.96 -28.80 -46.38
C SER A 4 14.73 -27.98 -45.11
N PRO A 5 14.82 -28.57 -43.90
CA PRO A 5 14.61 -27.82 -42.67
C PRO A 5 15.62 -26.68 -42.56
N PRO A 6 15.20 -25.49 -42.09
CA PRO A 6 16.09 -24.35 -41.98
C PRO A 6 17.23 -24.64 -41.01
N ILE A 7 18.42 -24.13 -41.32
CA ILE A 7 19.65 -24.43 -40.57
C ILE A 7 19.92 -23.31 -39.56
N CYS A 8 20.14 -23.69 -38.31
CA CYS A 8 20.59 -22.80 -37.24
C CYS A 8 22.00 -23.21 -36.84
N ILE A 9 22.94 -22.28 -36.82
CA ILE A 9 24.33 -22.54 -36.45
C ILE A 9 24.51 -22.12 -34.99
N LEU A 10 25.13 -22.98 -34.18
CA LEU A 10 25.44 -22.70 -32.78
C LEU A 10 26.96 -22.71 -32.60
N TYR A 11 27.52 -21.59 -32.17
CA TYR A 11 28.91 -21.50 -31.72
C TYR A 11 28.95 -21.48 -30.19
N SER A 12 29.50 -22.54 -29.59
CA SER A 12 29.72 -22.62 -28.14
C SER A 12 30.77 -23.69 -27.81
N GLN A 13 31.58 -23.43 -26.78
CA GLN A 13 32.51 -24.41 -26.20
C GLN A 13 31.89 -25.16 -25.01
N ASP A 14 30.69 -24.78 -24.57
CA ASP A 14 29.97 -25.39 -23.43
C ASP A 14 29.06 -26.53 -23.90
N ALA A 15 29.39 -27.76 -23.48
CA ALA A 15 28.66 -28.96 -23.86
C ALA A 15 27.19 -28.98 -23.35
N ASP A 16 26.90 -28.37 -22.20
CA ASP A 16 25.56 -28.33 -21.61
C ASP A 16 24.68 -27.32 -22.35
N LEU A 17 25.22 -26.15 -22.70
CA LEU A 17 24.51 -25.19 -23.54
C LEU A 17 24.19 -25.80 -24.91
N VAL A 18 25.14 -26.50 -25.53
CA VAL A 18 24.94 -27.17 -26.82
C VAL A 18 23.83 -28.21 -26.75
N ARG A 19 23.81 -29.06 -25.71
CA ARG A 19 22.76 -30.06 -25.53
C ARG A 19 21.39 -29.41 -25.35
N ARG A 20 21.31 -28.35 -24.56
CA ARG A 20 20.07 -27.61 -24.27
C ARG A 20 19.52 -26.90 -25.50
N VAL A 21 20.35 -26.14 -26.23
CA VAL A 21 19.93 -25.43 -27.44
C VAL A 21 19.50 -26.41 -28.54
N LYS A 22 20.23 -27.52 -28.73
CA LYS A 22 19.82 -28.59 -29.65
C LYS A 22 18.45 -29.16 -29.28
N ALA A 23 18.20 -29.44 -28.00
CA ALA A 23 16.91 -29.95 -27.53
C ALA A 23 15.77 -28.92 -27.67
N PHE A 24 16.07 -27.63 -27.48
CA PHE A 24 15.06 -26.57 -27.63
C PHE A 24 14.67 -26.37 -29.09
N LEU A 25 15.62 -26.45 -30.02
CA LEU A 25 15.40 -26.11 -31.42
C LEU A 25 15.16 -27.33 -32.34
N SER A 26 15.24 -28.56 -31.83
CA SER A 26 15.12 -29.79 -32.64
C SER A 26 13.81 -29.91 -33.44
N ALA A 27 12.75 -29.22 -33.03
CA ALA A 27 11.47 -29.20 -33.72
C ALA A 27 11.33 -28.06 -34.76
N LEU A 28 12.25 -27.09 -34.76
CA LEU A 28 12.19 -25.88 -35.59
C LEU A 28 13.27 -25.84 -36.67
N ALA A 29 14.47 -26.33 -36.36
CA ALA A 29 15.62 -26.20 -37.24
C ALA A 29 16.64 -27.31 -37.05
N GLN A 30 17.44 -27.56 -38.08
CA GLN A 30 18.64 -28.39 -37.95
C GLN A 30 19.75 -27.57 -37.29
N VAL A 31 20.08 -27.89 -36.03
CA VAL A 31 21.14 -27.17 -35.29
C VAL A 31 22.52 -27.75 -35.60
N ARG A 32 23.35 -27.00 -36.31
CA ARG A 32 24.76 -27.32 -36.57
C ARG A 32 25.63 -26.66 -35.51
N HIS A 33 26.26 -27.48 -34.67
CA HIS A 33 27.18 -26.99 -33.64
C HIS A 33 28.61 -26.88 -34.20
N VAL A 34 29.26 -25.76 -33.92
CA VAL A 34 30.66 -25.48 -34.23
C VAL A 34 31.37 -25.08 -32.94
N ASN A 35 32.53 -25.68 -32.67
CA ASN A 35 33.34 -25.43 -31.48
C ASN A 35 34.70 -24.78 -31.79
N SER A 36 35.05 -24.61 -33.06
CA SER A 36 36.32 -24.02 -33.51
C SER A 36 36.08 -22.79 -34.38
N PRO A 37 36.74 -21.65 -34.09
CA PRO A 37 36.57 -20.39 -34.85
C PRO A 37 36.86 -20.58 -36.35
N ASP A 38 37.94 -21.27 -36.71
CA ASP A 38 38.38 -21.48 -38.11
C ASP A 38 37.36 -22.19 -38.99
N ARG A 39 36.46 -22.98 -38.38
CA ARG A 39 35.38 -23.67 -39.10
C ARG A 39 34.09 -22.87 -39.16
N LEU A 40 33.91 -21.89 -38.28
CA LEU A 40 32.65 -21.16 -38.16
C LEU A 40 32.39 -20.34 -39.43
N GLU A 41 33.39 -19.63 -39.94
CA GLU A 41 33.25 -18.80 -41.14
C GLU A 41 32.92 -19.65 -42.38
N ALA A 42 33.62 -20.76 -42.59
CA ALA A 42 33.35 -21.67 -43.70
C ALA A 42 31.93 -22.28 -43.62
N VAL A 43 31.45 -22.60 -42.42
CA VAL A 43 30.09 -23.11 -42.20
C VAL A 43 29.06 -22.01 -42.44
N LEU A 44 29.32 -20.77 -42.00
CA LEU A 44 28.42 -19.64 -42.21
C LEU A 44 28.30 -19.28 -43.71
N GLN A 45 29.42 -19.22 -44.45
CA GLN A 45 29.43 -18.96 -45.88
C GLN A 45 28.66 -20.02 -46.70
N GLN A 46 28.79 -21.30 -46.32
CA GLN A 46 28.07 -22.39 -47.00
C GLN A 46 26.58 -22.43 -46.72
N ASN A 47 26.10 -21.78 -45.66
CA ASN A 47 24.71 -21.87 -45.21
C ASN A 47 24.04 -20.48 -45.11
N SER A 48 24.62 -19.43 -45.71
CA SER A 48 24.00 -18.09 -45.74
C SER A 48 22.81 -18.07 -46.72
N PRO A 49 21.67 -17.43 -46.37
CA PRO A 49 21.38 -16.75 -45.10
C PRO A 49 21.04 -17.73 -43.96
N ALA A 50 21.58 -17.48 -42.76
CA ALA A 50 21.37 -18.33 -41.59
C ALA A 50 21.24 -17.52 -40.28
N ILE A 51 20.74 -18.19 -39.25
CA ILE A 51 20.76 -17.69 -37.87
C ILE A 51 21.95 -18.31 -37.14
N LEU A 52 22.78 -17.46 -36.53
CA LEU A 52 23.88 -17.83 -35.66
C LEU A 52 23.51 -17.58 -34.20
N VAL A 53 23.50 -18.63 -33.38
CA VAL A 53 23.47 -18.51 -31.93
C VAL A 53 24.92 -18.49 -31.43
N LEU A 54 25.32 -17.39 -30.79
CA LEU A 54 26.70 -17.14 -30.36
C LEU A 54 26.79 -17.15 -28.84
N ASP A 55 27.55 -18.08 -28.25
CA ASP A 55 27.86 -18.08 -26.82
C ASP A 55 29.00 -17.11 -26.52
N LEU A 56 28.67 -15.99 -25.86
CA LEU A 56 29.60 -14.92 -25.53
C LEU A 56 30.60 -15.29 -24.43
N ARG A 57 30.50 -16.47 -23.80
CA ARG A 57 31.53 -16.96 -22.87
C ARG A 57 32.75 -17.54 -23.57
N ALA A 58 32.65 -17.88 -24.86
CA ALA A 58 33.81 -18.36 -25.62
C ALA A 58 34.80 -17.20 -25.80
N LYS A 59 36.10 -17.46 -25.57
CA LYS A 59 37.14 -16.42 -25.53
C LYS A 59 37.21 -15.61 -26.84
N GLU A 60 36.97 -16.27 -27.96
CA GLU A 60 37.05 -15.70 -29.30
C GLU A 60 35.70 -15.15 -29.81
N ALA A 61 34.62 -15.23 -29.01
CA ALA A 61 33.28 -14.86 -29.47
C ALA A 61 33.16 -13.39 -29.89
N ARG A 62 33.90 -12.50 -29.22
CA ARG A 62 33.90 -11.06 -29.51
C ARG A 62 34.54 -10.76 -30.87
N ASP A 63 35.73 -11.28 -31.11
CA ASP A 63 36.45 -11.08 -32.37
C ASP A 63 35.68 -11.70 -33.55
N LEU A 64 35.08 -12.88 -33.33
CA LEU A 64 34.23 -13.53 -34.32
C LEU A 64 32.98 -12.71 -34.64
N PHE A 65 32.37 -12.09 -33.63
CA PHE A 65 31.18 -11.25 -33.83
C PHE A 65 31.47 -10.05 -34.74
N GLU A 66 32.55 -9.32 -34.48
CA GLU A 66 32.97 -8.17 -35.32
C GLU A 66 33.29 -8.60 -36.76
N GLN A 67 33.98 -9.74 -36.92
CA GLN A 67 34.29 -10.30 -38.23
C GLN A 67 33.02 -10.69 -39.00
N ILE A 68 32.06 -11.35 -38.34
CA ILE A 68 30.82 -11.81 -38.99
C ILE A 68 29.95 -10.62 -39.39
N GLN A 69 29.80 -9.60 -38.54
CA GLN A 69 29.04 -8.41 -38.92
C GLN A 69 29.66 -7.66 -40.09
N THR A 70 30.99 -7.65 -40.21
CA THR A 70 31.69 -6.97 -41.30
C THR A 70 31.65 -7.78 -42.61
N ALA A 71 31.88 -9.09 -42.54
CA ALA A 71 32.04 -9.95 -43.71
C ALA A 71 30.73 -10.57 -44.22
N LEU A 72 29.76 -10.82 -43.33
CA LEU A 72 28.52 -11.56 -43.62
C LEU A 72 27.31 -10.87 -42.98
N PRO A 73 26.91 -9.67 -43.44
CA PRO A 73 25.81 -8.90 -42.85
C PRO A 73 24.43 -9.56 -42.99
N GLU A 74 24.28 -10.55 -43.88
CA GLU A 74 23.02 -11.30 -44.07
C GLU A 74 22.78 -12.38 -42.99
N ILE A 75 23.69 -12.52 -42.01
CA ILE A 75 23.57 -13.49 -40.93
C ILE A 75 22.97 -12.83 -39.69
N LEU A 76 21.86 -13.39 -39.21
CA LEU A 76 21.24 -12.93 -37.96
C LEU A 76 21.92 -13.56 -36.76
N VAL A 77 22.48 -12.72 -35.88
CA VAL A 77 23.18 -13.18 -34.67
C VAL A 77 22.27 -13.07 -33.45
N ILE A 78 22.09 -14.19 -32.74
CA ILE A 78 21.48 -14.28 -31.41
C ILE A 78 22.61 -14.52 -30.41
N ALA A 79 22.95 -13.51 -29.62
CA ALA A 79 24.02 -13.59 -28.64
C ALA A 79 23.48 -14.08 -27.29
N LEU A 80 24.12 -15.09 -26.70
CA LEU A 80 23.82 -15.63 -25.37
C LEU A 80 25.00 -15.32 -24.44
N GLY A 81 24.75 -14.56 -23.37
CA GLY A 81 25.79 -14.16 -22.42
C GLY A 81 25.28 -14.12 -20.98
N THR A 82 26.17 -13.82 -20.04
CA THR A 82 25.77 -13.64 -18.64
C THR A 82 25.08 -12.29 -18.47
N LEU A 83 23.91 -12.28 -17.80
CA LEU A 83 23.18 -11.05 -17.51
C LEU A 83 24.07 -9.95 -16.91
N ARG A 84 23.99 -8.72 -17.45
CA ARG A 84 24.79 -7.54 -17.05
C ARG A 84 26.31 -7.67 -17.24
N SER A 85 26.80 -8.70 -17.91
CA SER A 85 28.21 -8.77 -18.30
C SER A 85 28.55 -7.73 -19.37
N GLU A 86 29.78 -7.22 -19.33
CA GLU A 86 30.29 -6.26 -20.31
C GLU A 86 30.21 -6.79 -21.77
N PRO A 87 30.57 -8.06 -22.07
CA PRO A 87 30.45 -8.59 -23.43
C PRO A 87 29.01 -8.62 -23.97
N LEU A 88 28.02 -8.93 -23.12
CA LEU A 88 26.61 -8.95 -23.53
C LEU A 88 26.11 -7.53 -23.86
N ARG A 89 26.50 -6.54 -23.05
CA ARG A 89 26.14 -5.13 -23.28
C ARG A 89 26.78 -4.54 -24.54
N GLU A 90 28.05 -4.87 -24.80
CA GLU A 90 28.76 -4.41 -26.00
C GLU A 90 28.11 -4.95 -27.28
N VAL A 91 27.76 -6.24 -27.29
CA VAL A 91 27.12 -6.88 -28.44
C VAL A 91 25.69 -6.38 -28.65
N GLU A 92 24.93 -6.16 -27.56
CA GLU A 92 23.58 -5.55 -27.60
C GLU A 92 23.62 -4.14 -28.23
N ASN A 93 24.64 -3.33 -27.90
CA ASN A 93 24.83 -2.00 -28.48
C ASN A 93 25.34 -2.01 -29.93
N SER A 94 25.77 -3.17 -30.44
CA SER A 94 26.32 -3.36 -31.80
C SER A 94 25.28 -3.86 -32.81
N GLY A 95 23.99 -3.89 -32.44
CA GLY A 95 22.90 -4.16 -33.39
C GLY A 95 22.72 -5.63 -33.76
N VAL A 96 22.95 -6.56 -32.83
CA VAL A 96 22.55 -7.98 -33.01
C VAL A 96 21.05 -8.14 -33.16
N TYR A 97 20.63 -9.24 -33.78
CA TYR A 97 19.21 -9.59 -33.90
C TYR A 97 18.57 -9.80 -32.51
N ALA A 98 19.29 -10.41 -31.58
CA ALA A 98 18.90 -10.49 -30.17
C ALA A 98 20.11 -10.73 -29.26
N ALA A 99 20.08 -10.17 -28.05
CA ALA A 99 21.02 -10.45 -26.97
C ALA A 99 20.22 -10.96 -25.75
N GLU A 100 20.54 -12.14 -25.24
CA GLU A 100 19.77 -12.80 -24.19
C GLU A 100 20.67 -13.49 -23.16
N ASP A 101 20.08 -13.80 -21.99
CA ASP A 101 20.79 -14.53 -20.94
C ASP A 101 21.03 -16.00 -21.29
N LEU A 102 22.12 -16.57 -20.76
CA LEU A 102 22.43 -18.00 -20.88
C LEU A 102 21.35 -18.93 -20.29
N GLN A 103 20.51 -18.43 -19.37
CA GLN A 103 19.36 -19.16 -18.82
C GLN A 103 18.06 -18.93 -19.60
N ILE A 104 18.15 -18.51 -20.87
CA ILE A 104 16.98 -18.35 -21.74
C ILE A 104 16.10 -19.61 -21.75
N ASP A 105 14.79 -19.41 -21.56
CA ASP A 105 13.83 -20.51 -21.58
C ASP A 105 13.55 -21.01 -23.00
N ARG A 106 13.02 -22.23 -23.08
CA ARG A 106 12.72 -22.90 -24.36
C ARG A 106 11.78 -22.08 -25.25
N ARG A 107 10.71 -21.52 -24.70
CA ARG A 107 9.69 -20.82 -25.50
C ARG A 107 10.26 -19.54 -26.09
N ARG A 108 11.07 -18.81 -25.32
CA ARG A 108 11.71 -17.56 -25.73
C ARG A 108 12.75 -17.79 -26.81
N LEU A 109 13.63 -18.78 -26.65
CA LEU A 109 14.61 -19.12 -27.68
C LEU A 109 13.94 -19.60 -28.98
N GLN A 110 12.92 -20.45 -28.87
CA GLN A 110 12.13 -20.90 -30.03
C GLN A 110 11.44 -19.74 -30.75
N GLY A 111 10.88 -18.78 -30.00
CA GLY A 111 10.24 -17.60 -30.55
C GLY A 111 11.21 -16.68 -31.30
N LEU A 112 12.41 -16.46 -30.75
CA LEU A 112 13.45 -15.67 -31.42
C LEU A 112 13.91 -16.31 -32.73
N VAL A 113 14.19 -17.62 -32.69
CA VAL A 113 14.65 -18.35 -33.89
C VAL A 113 13.55 -18.42 -34.95
N SER A 114 12.29 -18.64 -34.57
CA SER A 114 11.16 -18.65 -35.51
C SER A 114 10.99 -17.31 -36.22
N ARG A 115 11.00 -16.20 -35.46
CA ARG A 115 10.90 -14.85 -36.03
C ARG A 115 12.11 -14.51 -36.90
N GLY A 116 13.30 -14.99 -36.54
CA GLY A 116 14.50 -14.81 -37.34
C GLY A 116 14.37 -15.48 -38.71
N PHE A 117 13.80 -16.68 -38.78
CA PHE A 117 13.58 -17.36 -40.06
C PHE A 117 12.51 -16.68 -40.91
N ASP A 118 11.43 -16.19 -40.30
CA ASP A 118 10.44 -15.38 -41.02
C ASP A 118 11.07 -14.10 -41.58
N HIS A 119 11.96 -13.45 -40.82
CA HIS A 119 12.70 -12.27 -41.27
C HIS A 119 13.61 -12.58 -42.47
N LEU A 120 14.40 -13.65 -42.40
CA LEU A 120 15.24 -14.09 -43.52
C LEU A 120 14.43 -14.46 -44.77
N ARG A 121 13.27 -15.11 -44.59
CA ARG A 121 12.37 -15.43 -45.72
C ARG A 121 11.87 -14.17 -46.42
N VAL A 122 11.44 -13.15 -45.66
CA VAL A 122 10.97 -11.87 -46.22
C VAL A 122 12.10 -11.13 -46.95
N LEU A 123 13.31 -11.15 -46.41
CA LEU A 123 14.48 -10.55 -47.08
C LEU A 123 14.79 -11.26 -48.41
N GLN A 124 14.69 -12.59 -48.44
CA GLN A 124 14.90 -13.37 -49.65
C GLN A 124 13.80 -13.13 -50.70
N GLU A 125 12.53 -13.12 -50.29
CA GLU A 125 11.40 -12.79 -51.19
C GLU A 125 11.54 -11.39 -51.79
N ASN A 126 11.96 -10.40 -50.99
CA ASN A 126 12.24 -9.04 -51.47
C ASN A 126 13.42 -8.99 -52.46
N ARG A 127 14.46 -9.80 -52.25
CA ARG A 127 15.60 -9.90 -53.17
C ARG A 127 15.19 -10.52 -54.50
N ASP A 128 14.45 -11.63 -54.47
CA ASP A 128 13.97 -12.31 -55.67
C ASP A 128 13.06 -11.37 -56.49
N LEU A 129 12.18 -10.61 -55.83
CA LEU A 129 11.33 -9.60 -56.49
C LEU A 129 12.16 -8.49 -57.16
N ARG A 130 13.25 -8.04 -56.52
CA ARG A 130 14.17 -7.05 -57.11
C ARG A 130 14.91 -7.59 -58.33
N GLU A 131 15.35 -8.85 -58.29
CA GLU A 131 16.07 -9.48 -59.41
C GLU A 131 15.13 -9.79 -60.60
N HIS A 132 13.87 -10.12 -60.36
CA HIS A 132 12.88 -10.38 -61.43
C HIS A 132 12.34 -9.11 -62.13
N THR A 133 12.68 -7.91 -61.63
CA THR A 133 12.18 -6.63 -62.18
C THR A 133 13.18 -5.95 -63.14
N MET A 134 14.36 -6.55 -63.42
CA MET A 134 15.32 -5.99 -64.40
C MET A 134 15.06 -6.47 -65.83
N VAL A 135 14.37 -5.66 -66.64
CA VAL A 135 14.37 -5.77 -68.11
C VAL A 135 15.61 -5.05 -68.67
N PRO A 136 16.44 -5.66 -69.54
CA PRO A 136 17.59 -4.98 -70.12
C PRO A 136 17.12 -4.04 -71.26
N TYR A 137 17.12 -2.74 -71.00
CA TYR A 137 16.85 -1.72 -72.03
C TYR A 137 18.14 -1.36 -72.78
N ALA A 138 18.17 -1.61 -74.09
CA ALA A 138 19.24 -1.17 -74.98
C ALA A 138 19.25 0.37 -75.13
N PRO A 139 20.41 1.04 -75.21
CA PRO A 139 20.45 2.49 -75.26
C PRO A 139 20.29 3.02 -76.69
N GLU A 140 19.28 3.86 -76.94
CA GLU A 140 19.27 4.80 -78.06
C GLU A 140 20.06 6.09 -77.69
N PRO A 141 20.61 6.81 -78.69
CA PRO A 141 21.81 7.62 -78.48
C PRO A 141 21.51 8.98 -77.84
N VAL A 142 22.27 9.28 -76.79
CA VAL A 142 22.28 10.57 -76.08
C VAL A 142 23.02 11.62 -76.92
N ARG A 143 22.36 12.77 -77.15
CA ARG A 143 23.05 14.00 -77.58
C ARG A 143 23.95 14.48 -76.44
N ARG A 144 25.26 14.54 -76.73
CA ARG A 144 26.30 15.10 -75.85
C ARG A 144 26.02 16.57 -75.53
N LEU A 145 26.16 16.92 -74.26
CA LEU A 145 26.74 18.18 -73.79
C LEU A 145 27.50 17.88 -72.48
N ASP A 146 28.74 18.34 -72.43
CA ASP A 146 29.83 17.91 -71.57
C ASP A 146 29.69 18.33 -70.09
N ALA A 147 29.98 17.40 -69.17
CA ALA A 147 30.80 17.54 -67.95
C ALA A 147 30.84 16.18 -67.20
N PRO A 148 31.96 15.78 -66.56
CA PRO A 148 32.05 14.49 -65.87
C PRO A 148 31.17 14.48 -64.61
N PRO A 149 30.53 13.35 -64.24
CA PRO A 149 29.76 13.28 -63.00
C PRO A 149 30.73 13.27 -61.81
N GLU A 150 30.57 14.26 -60.95
CA GLU A 150 31.09 14.25 -59.59
C GLU A 150 30.60 12.99 -58.86
N ARG A 151 31.46 12.46 -57.96
CA ARG A 151 31.15 11.34 -57.09
C ARG A 151 29.83 11.63 -56.36
N ARG A 152 28.82 10.78 -56.58
CA ARG A 152 27.50 10.88 -55.92
C ARG A 152 27.64 10.69 -54.41
N GLU A 153 27.48 11.77 -53.66
CA GLU A 153 27.28 11.74 -52.21
C GLU A 153 25.93 11.08 -51.86
N PRO A 154 25.78 10.45 -50.68
CA PRO A 154 24.50 9.89 -50.23
C PRO A 154 23.39 10.95 -50.20
N ALA A 155 22.18 10.59 -50.66
CA ALA A 155 21.06 11.49 -50.96
C ALA A 155 20.49 12.27 -49.76
N LEU A 156 20.81 11.86 -48.53
CA LEU A 156 20.54 12.59 -47.30
C LEU A 156 21.79 12.46 -46.42
N PRO A 157 22.36 13.57 -45.90
CA PRO A 157 23.48 13.46 -44.96
C PRO A 157 23.01 12.61 -43.78
N LEU A 158 23.73 11.52 -43.48
CA LEU A 158 23.56 10.76 -42.24
C LEU A 158 23.59 11.78 -41.11
N LEU A 159 22.41 12.07 -40.56
CA LEU A 159 22.24 13.12 -39.58
C LEU A 159 23.22 12.87 -38.44
N ARG A 160 24.09 13.85 -38.17
CA ARG A 160 24.87 13.90 -36.94
C ARG A 160 23.93 14.21 -35.77
N PHE A 161 23.08 13.26 -35.41
CA PHE A 161 22.18 13.30 -34.26
C PHE A 161 22.81 13.25 -32.84
N PRO A 162 24.14 13.10 -32.58
CA PRO A 162 24.60 12.93 -31.19
C PRO A 162 24.47 14.16 -30.26
N ARG A 163 24.11 15.35 -30.77
CA ARG A 163 24.24 16.60 -29.97
C ARG A 163 22.97 17.13 -29.32
N VAL A 164 21.78 16.61 -29.67
CA VAL A 164 20.51 17.06 -29.06
C VAL A 164 20.23 16.37 -27.71
N PHE A 165 21.01 15.34 -27.35
CA PHE A 165 20.72 14.43 -26.25
C PHE A 165 21.14 14.86 -24.83
N ARG A 166 21.36 16.16 -24.55
CA ARG A 166 21.92 16.58 -23.24
C ARG A 166 20.99 17.27 -22.26
N ARG A 167 19.76 17.63 -22.59
CA ARG A 167 18.78 18.16 -21.62
C ARG A 167 17.34 17.97 -22.13
N PHE A 168 16.60 17.07 -21.50
CA PHE A 168 15.15 16.94 -21.69
C PHE A 168 14.47 17.86 -20.66
N ASP A 169 14.16 19.10 -21.02
CA ASP A 169 13.41 19.99 -20.13
C ASP A 169 11.88 19.70 -20.20
N ASN A 170 11.36 19.28 -21.37
CA ASN A 170 10.03 18.68 -21.58
C ASN A 170 9.88 18.05 -22.99
N VAL A 171 8.81 17.27 -23.24
CA VAL A 171 8.54 16.58 -24.53
C VAL A 171 8.28 17.56 -25.69
N GLU A 172 7.66 18.72 -25.41
CA GLU A 172 7.35 19.71 -26.45
C GLU A 172 8.62 20.38 -27.02
N ALA A 173 9.58 20.75 -26.19
CA ALA A 173 10.86 21.32 -26.62
C ALA A 173 11.69 20.30 -27.43
N LEU A 174 11.64 19.03 -27.05
CA LEU A 174 12.25 17.95 -27.83
C LEU A 174 11.63 17.86 -29.22
N LEU A 175 10.30 17.84 -29.32
CA LEU A 175 9.60 17.74 -30.59
C LEU A 175 9.88 18.94 -31.51
N ALA A 176 10.00 20.15 -30.95
CA ALA A 176 10.41 21.34 -31.71
C ALA A 176 11.82 21.18 -32.29
N ASN A 177 12.80 20.78 -31.48
CA ASN A 177 14.18 20.55 -31.94
C ASN A 177 14.28 19.43 -32.99
N LEU A 178 13.46 18.37 -32.83
CA LEU A 178 13.37 17.29 -33.80
C LEU A 178 12.83 17.78 -35.15
N VAL A 179 11.78 18.61 -35.14
CA VAL A 179 11.22 19.19 -36.38
C VAL A 179 12.25 20.04 -37.12
N GLU A 180 13.00 20.89 -36.42
CA GLU A 180 14.06 21.70 -37.03
C GLU A 180 15.17 20.82 -37.61
N SER A 181 15.66 19.84 -36.85
CA SER A 181 16.72 18.92 -37.29
C SER A 181 16.29 18.10 -38.52
N VAL A 182 15.04 17.64 -38.52
CA VAL A 182 14.46 16.85 -39.62
C VAL A 182 14.24 17.72 -40.85
N ALA A 183 13.79 18.97 -40.70
CA ALA A 183 13.64 19.91 -41.81
C ALA A 183 14.99 20.23 -42.47
N ASP A 184 16.02 20.49 -41.67
CA ASP A 184 17.38 20.78 -42.13
C ASP A 184 17.98 19.60 -42.91
N ALA A 185 17.82 18.38 -42.41
CA ALA A 185 18.39 17.20 -43.07
C ALA A 185 17.65 16.80 -44.35
N THR A 186 16.36 17.06 -44.44
CA THR A 186 15.54 16.68 -45.60
C THR A 186 15.41 17.79 -46.65
N GLY A 187 15.87 19.00 -46.33
CA GLY A 187 15.87 20.15 -47.24
C GLY A 187 14.46 20.61 -47.63
N VAL A 188 13.48 20.46 -46.74
CA VAL A 188 12.07 20.75 -47.01
C VAL A 188 11.65 22.09 -46.41
N GLY A 189 10.72 22.76 -47.09
CA GLY A 189 10.19 24.04 -46.62
C GLY A 189 9.14 23.92 -45.51
N ARG A 190 8.67 22.70 -45.21
CA ARG A 190 7.61 22.43 -44.22
C ARG A 190 7.76 21.02 -43.65
N VAL A 191 7.66 20.90 -42.32
CA VAL A 191 7.61 19.62 -41.59
C VAL A 191 6.62 19.77 -40.44
N GLY A 192 5.94 18.70 -40.07
CA GLY A 192 5.25 18.66 -38.78
C GLY A 192 5.12 17.25 -38.22
N ILE A 193 5.05 17.17 -36.91
CA ILE A 193 4.90 15.92 -36.16
C ILE A 193 3.55 15.93 -35.45
N PHE A 194 2.70 14.97 -35.81
CA PHE A 194 1.50 14.64 -35.07
C PHE A 194 1.82 13.54 -34.07
N SER A 195 1.40 13.72 -32.82
CA SER A 195 1.55 12.70 -31.77
C SER A 195 0.57 12.90 -30.62
N LYS A 196 0.34 11.83 -29.85
CA LYS A 196 -0.38 11.86 -28.57
C LYS A 196 0.62 11.73 -27.41
N ILE A 197 0.48 12.56 -26.39
CA ILE A 197 1.37 12.53 -25.20
C ILE A 197 0.86 11.49 -24.20
N ARG A 198 -0.45 11.47 -23.97
CA ARG A 198 -1.09 10.50 -23.08
C ARG A 198 -1.92 9.50 -23.89
N GLN A 199 -2.14 8.30 -23.35
CA GLN A 199 -2.93 7.29 -24.07
C GLN A 199 -4.35 7.74 -24.40
N SER A 200 -4.95 8.58 -23.55
CA SER A 200 -6.29 9.15 -23.73
C SER A 200 -6.34 10.38 -24.66
N ASP A 201 -5.19 10.92 -25.07
CA ASP A 201 -5.14 12.11 -25.92
C ASP A 201 -5.48 11.77 -27.37
N ARG A 202 -5.97 12.78 -28.08
CA ARG A 202 -6.07 12.75 -29.55
C ARG A 202 -4.72 13.11 -30.19
N TYR A 203 -4.48 12.59 -31.40
CA TYR A 203 -3.33 12.98 -32.21
C TYR A 203 -3.54 14.41 -32.70
N ARG A 204 -2.65 15.30 -32.31
CA ARG A 204 -2.63 16.71 -32.76
C ARG A 204 -1.22 17.10 -33.18
N LEU A 205 -1.09 18.19 -33.92
CA LEU A 205 0.21 18.75 -34.27
C LEU A 205 0.92 19.21 -33.00
N ARG A 206 2.04 18.57 -32.66
CA ARG A 206 2.82 18.90 -31.44
C ARG A 206 3.99 19.83 -31.74
N ALA A 207 4.56 19.71 -32.92
CA ALA A 207 5.60 20.61 -33.41
C ALA A 207 5.50 20.72 -34.93
N GLY A 208 5.81 21.89 -35.48
CA GLY A 208 5.71 22.14 -36.89
C GLY A 208 6.54 23.34 -37.35
N LEU A 209 7.14 23.22 -38.53
CA LEU A 209 7.87 24.27 -39.21
C LEU A 209 7.07 24.71 -40.43
N ARG A 210 6.66 25.98 -40.47
CA ARG A 210 5.92 26.59 -41.59
C ARG A 210 4.66 25.81 -42.01
N CYS A 211 3.98 25.21 -41.03
CA CYS A 211 2.67 24.56 -41.21
C CYS A 211 1.58 25.59 -41.47
N LEU A 212 0.49 25.15 -42.11
CA LEU A 212 -0.68 26.00 -42.32
C LEU A 212 -1.38 26.27 -40.97
N PRO A 213 -1.96 27.47 -40.73
CA PRO A 213 -2.69 27.76 -39.49
C PRO A 213 -3.76 26.70 -39.17
N GLU A 214 -4.48 26.24 -40.19
CA GLU A 214 -5.54 25.25 -40.08
C GLU A 214 -5.01 23.87 -39.64
N THR A 215 -3.70 23.60 -39.79
CA THR A 215 -3.09 22.32 -39.36
C THR A 215 -3.02 22.21 -37.84
N TYR A 216 -2.99 23.33 -37.10
CA TYR A 216 -2.91 23.35 -35.64
C TYR A 216 -4.23 22.95 -34.97
N ASP A 217 -5.36 23.17 -35.64
CA ASP A 217 -6.70 22.85 -35.14
C ASP A 217 -7.14 21.40 -35.44
N ILE A 218 -6.30 20.63 -36.13
CA ILE A 218 -6.63 19.27 -36.53
C ILE A 218 -6.35 18.29 -35.40
N GLU A 219 -7.38 17.50 -35.08
CA GLU A 219 -7.27 16.39 -34.14
C GLU A 219 -7.78 15.09 -34.77
N TYR A 220 -7.04 14.00 -34.56
CA TYR A 220 -7.46 12.65 -34.91
C TYR A 220 -7.64 11.79 -33.65
N GLY A 221 -8.73 11.05 -33.59
CA GLY A 221 -8.91 9.96 -32.63
C GLY A 221 -8.48 8.62 -33.23
N GLU A 222 -8.40 7.59 -32.39
CA GLU A 222 -7.97 6.23 -32.79
C GLU A 222 -8.92 5.57 -33.81
N ARG A 223 -10.16 6.05 -33.92
CA ARG A 223 -11.16 5.54 -34.86
C ARG A 223 -11.13 6.23 -36.23
N ASP A 224 -10.33 7.29 -36.39
CA ASP A 224 -10.26 8.01 -37.65
C ASP A 224 -9.59 7.18 -38.75
N ALA A 225 -10.10 7.32 -39.97
CA ALA A 225 -9.72 6.48 -41.10
C ALA A 225 -8.22 6.51 -41.41
N LEU A 226 -7.58 7.68 -41.25
CA LEU A 226 -6.13 7.84 -41.47
C LEU A 226 -5.30 7.08 -40.42
N VAL A 227 -5.69 7.17 -39.15
CA VAL A 227 -5.00 6.50 -38.04
C VAL A 227 -5.10 4.99 -38.18
N ARG A 228 -6.33 4.48 -38.42
CA ARG A 228 -6.54 3.04 -38.69
C ARG A 228 -5.78 2.54 -39.90
N TRP A 229 -5.69 3.36 -40.94
CA TRP A 229 -4.92 3.00 -42.13
C TRP A 229 -3.43 2.83 -41.79
N PHE A 230 -2.84 3.74 -41.02
CA PHE A 230 -1.45 3.60 -40.56
C PHE A 230 -1.24 2.43 -39.58
N GLU A 231 -2.22 2.14 -38.71
CA GLU A 231 -2.16 0.96 -37.83
C GLU A 231 -2.14 -0.36 -38.63
N LEU A 232 -2.91 -0.44 -39.72
CA LEU A 232 -3.02 -1.63 -40.54
C LEU A 232 -1.85 -1.83 -41.51
N HIS A 233 -1.31 -0.74 -42.08
CA HIS A 233 -0.39 -0.84 -43.21
C HIS A 233 1.06 -0.46 -42.87
N ALA A 234 1.30 0.36 -41.83
CA ALA A 234 2.64 0.84 -41.46
C ALA A 234 3.50 1.39 -42.62
N HIS A 235 2.86 1.91 -43.68
CA HIS A 235 3.52 2.40 -44.88
C HIS A 235 3.50 3.93 -44.95
N LEU A 236 4.51 4.52 -45.59
CA LEU A 236 4.50 5.94 -45.92
C LEU A 236 3.48 6.24 -47.01
N ILE A 237 2.93 7.46 -46.99
CA ILE A 237 2.08 8.01 -48.03
C ILE A 237 2.90 9.01 -48.82
N SER A 238 3.05 8.83 -50.14
CA SER A 238 3.78 9.75 -51.01
C SER A 238 2.90 10.22 -52.16
N ARG A 239 2.92 11.51 -52.45
CA ARG A 239 2.17 12.12 -53.56
C ARG A 239 2.62 11.56 -54.91
N ALA A 240 3.91 11.25 -55.06
CA ALA A 240 4.46 10.63 -56.28
C ALA A 240 3.93 9.20 -56.50
N ASN A 241 3.61 8.48 -55.42
CA ASN A 241 3.18 7.08 -55.49
C ASN A 241 1.66 6.92 -55.59
N LEU A 242 0.86 7.97 -55.36
CA LEU A 242 -0.61 7.94 -55.45
C LEU A 242 -1.20 7.29 -56.72
N PRO A 243 -0.62 7.47 -57.93
CA PRO A 243 -1.15 6.83 -59.14
C PRO A 243 -1.10 5.30 -59.09
N HIS A 244 -0.17 4.74 -58.31
CA HIS A 244 0.08 3.30 -58.18
C HIS A 244 -0.68 2.66 -57.01
N VAL A 245 -1.39 3.46 -56.19
CA VAL A 245 -2.19 2.99 -55.06
C VAL A 245 -3.59 2.60 -55.51
N ASP A 246 -4.18 1.57 -54.88
CA ASP A 246 -5.55 1.13 -55.10
C ASP A 246 -6.57 2.29 -55.04
N PRO A 247 -7.55 2.36 -55.96
CA PRO A 247 -8.52 3.44 -56.03
C PRO A 247 -9.28 3.69 -54.71
N GLY A 248 -9.54 2.63 -53.93
CA GLY A 248 -10.24 2.72 -52.65
C GLY A 248 -9.44 3.41 -51.53
N GLN A 249 -8.12 3.33 -51.56
CA GLN A 249 -7.23 3.97 -50.57
C GLN A 249 -6.73 5.34 -51.03
N ARG A 250 -6.66 5.55 -52.36
CA ARG A 250 -6.15 6.77 -52.99
C ARG A 250 -6.86 8.04 -52.52
N ALA A 251 -8.18 8.00 -52.32
CA ALA A 251 -8.96 9.15 -51.87
C ALA A 251 -8.58 9.59 -50.44
N LEU A 252 -8.40 8.63 -49.52
CA LEU A 252 -7.98 8.89 -48.14
C LEU A 252 -6.57 9.49 -48.10
N MET A 253 -5.62 8.87 -48.81
CA MET A 253 -4.23 9.32 -48.87
C MET A 253 -4.09 10.71 -49.48
N ARG A 254 -4.78 10.96 -50.60
CA ARG A 254 -4.79 12.27 -51.26
C ARG A 254 -5.36 13.34 -50.34
N ARG A 255 -6.47 13.05 -49.64
CA ARG A 255 -7.05 13.98 -48.66
C ARG A 255 -6.07 14.29 -47.53
N ALA A 256 -5.37 13.30 -46.99
CA ALA A 256 -4.37 13.51 -45.95
C ALA A 256 -3.20 14.39 -46.44
N LEU A 257 -2.65 14.09 -47.61
CA LEU A 257 -1.57 14.88 -48.23
C LEU A 257 -2.01 16.32 -48.52
N ASP A 258 -3.24 16.53 -49.00
CA ASP A 258 -3.76 17.87 -49.28
C ASP A 258 -4.05 18.66 -47.99
N THR A 259 -4.53 17.99 -46.95
CA THR A 259 -4.86 18.60 -45.64
C THR A 259 -3.62 19.15 -44.95
N PHE A 260 -2.51 18.41 -44.96
CA PHE A 260 -1.24 18.88 -44.40
C PHE A 260 -0.40 19.70 -45.40
N ALA A 261 -0.89 19.81 -46.65
CA ALA A 261 -0.14 20.31 -47.79
C ALA A 261 1.29 19.71 -47.82
N ALA A 262 1.30 18.37 -47.78
CA ALA A 262 2.46 17.50 -47.72
C ALA A 262 2.68 16.77 -49.06
N GLU A 263 3.95 16.44 -49.30
CA GLU A 263 4.41 15.55 -50.36
C GLU A 263 4.59 14.12 -49.84
N VAL A 264 5.04 13.97 -48.59
CA VAL A 264 5.25 12.67 -47.95
C VAL A 264 4.71 12.70 -46.52
N ILE A 265 4.07 11.62 -46.08
CA ILE A 265 3.68 11.40 -44.69
C ILE A 265 4.26 10.04 -44.28
N VAL A 266 5.04 10.01 -43.21
CA VAL A 266 5.67 8.80 -42.69
C VAL A 266 5.10 8.53 -41.30
N PRO A 267 4.52 7.35 -41.05
CA PRO A 267 4.01 7.02 -39.74
C PRO A 267 5.16 6.77 -38.75
N LEU A 268 4.89 7.05 -37.47
CA LEU A 268 5.78 6.76 -36.35
C LEU A 268 5.21 5.60 -35.56
N HIS A 269 5.95 4.50 -35.48
CA HIS A 269 5.53 3.27 -34.82
C HIS A 269 6.48 2.89 -33.69
N ALA A 270 5.90 2.47 -32.57
CA ALA A 270 6.61 1.98 -31.40
C ALA A 270 5.82 0.83 -30.78
N GLY A 271 6.49 -0.27 -30.40
CA GLY A 271 5.84 -1.44 -29.81
C GLY A 271 4.69 -2.05 -30.64
N GLY A 272 4.72 -1.91 -31.98
CA GLY A 272 3.66 -2.39 -32.87
C GLY A 272 2.40 -1.51 -32.91
N ARG A 273 2.45 -0.28 -32.38
CA ARG A 273 1.35 0.70 -32.41
C ARG A 273 1.82 2.00 -33.03
N ILE A 274 0.89 2.75 -33.63
CA ILE A 274 1.18 4.11 -34.09
C ILE A 274 1.23 5.05 -32.88
N ILE A 275 2.32 5.83 -32.78
CA ILE A 275 2.49 6.88 -31.76
C ILE A 275 2.38 8.28 -32.38
N GLY A 276 2.39 8.37 -33.71
CA GLY A 276 2.28 9.61 -34.45
C GLY A 276 2.56 9.45 -35.94
N TRP A 277 2.76 10.57 -36.62
CA TRP A 277 3.32 10.61 -37.98
C TRP A 277 4.06 11.93 -38.20
N VAL A 278 5.04 11.89 -39.10
CA VAL A 278 5.75 13.07 -39.58
C VAL A 278 5.33 13.32 -41.01
N PHE A 279 4.97 14.57 -41.34
CA PHE A 279 4.74 14.95 -42.73
C PHE A 279 5.79 15.92 -43.22
N PHE A 280 6.07 15.84 -44.51
CA PHE A 280 7.09 16.60 -45.22
C PHE A 280 6.42 17.32 -46.39
N GLY A 281 6.62 18.64 -46.48
CA GLY A 281 6.20 19.44 -47.61
C GLY A 281 7.16 19.35 -48.79
N HIS A 282 7.06 20.30 -49.72
CA HIS A 282 7.96 20.38 -50.86
C HIS A 282 9.42 20.61 -50.44
N ARG A 283 10.35 20.00 -51.19
CA ARG A 283 11.76 20.36 -51.14
C ARG A 283 11.96 21.81 -51.55
N VAL A 284 12.86 22.51 -50.86
CA VAL A 284 13.22 23.90 -51.19
C VAL A 284 13.80 23.99 -52.60
N THR A 285 14.45 22.93 -53.08
CA THR A 285 14.98 22.81 -54.45
C THR A 285 13.91 22.62 -55.53
N GLY A 286 12.66 22.35 -55.15
CA GLY A 286 11.57 22.05 -56.08
C GLY A 286 11.61 20.65 -56.70
N GLN A 287 12.61 19.83 -56.38
CA GLN A 287 12.71 18.45 -56.82
C GLN A 287 11.69 17.55 -56.08
N ARG A 288 11.24 16.48 -56.75
CA ARG A 288 10.41 15.44 -56.13
C ARG A 288 11.29 14.52 -55.27
N PHE A 289 10.67 13.86 -54.29
CA PHE A 289 11.33 12.79 -53.54
C PHE A 289 11.51 11.57 -54.43
N GLU A 290 12.75 11.10 -54.54
CA GLU A 290 13.11 9.84 -55.21
C GLU A 290 12.95 8.65 -54.26
N SER A 291 13.02 7.43 -54.79
CA SER A 291 12.88 6.20 -53.97
C SER A 291 13.90 6.10 -52.84
N SER A 292 15.15 6.52 -53.08
CA SER A 292 16.22 6.57 -52.07
C SER A 292 15.92 7.59 -50.96
N ASP A 293 15.26 8.70 -51.29
CA ASP A 293 14.84 9.69 -50.31
C ASP A 293 13.75 9.14 -49.41
N LEU A 294 12.78 8.41 -49.98
CA LEU A 294 11.69 7.78 -49.24
C LEU A 294 12.20 6.72 -48.25
N GLU A 295 13.19 5.91 -48.66
CA GLU A 295 13.88 4.97 -47.77
C GLU A 295 14.58 5.71 -46.62
N GLY A 296 15.30 6.80 -46.93
CA GLY A 296 15.92 7.64 -45.90
C GLY A 296 14.91 8.25 -44.93
N LEU A 297 13.77 8.74 -45.42
CA LEU A 297 12.69 9.28 -44.57
C LEU A 297 12.08 8.23 -43.63
N MET A 298 11.99 6.97 -44.06
CA MET A 298 11.56 5.88 -43.18
C MET A 298 12.56 5.63 -42.05
N VAL A 299 13.86 5.58 -42.37
CA VAL A 299 14.92 5.43 -41.34
C VAL A 299 14.90 6.60 -40.36
N LEU A 300 14.65 7.82 -40.83
CA LEU A 300 14.49 8.99 -39.97
C LEU A 300 13.26 8.86 -39.06
N ALA A 301 12.13 8.41 -39.60
CA ALA A 301 10.92 8.20 -38.83
C ALA A 301 11.11 7.12 -37.75
N GLU A 302 11.88 6.06 -38.01
CA GLU A 302 12.20 5.04 -37.01
C GLU A 302 13.01 5.61 -35.84
N HIS A 303 14.02 6.44 -36.13
CA HIS A 303 14.80 7.14 -35.10
C HIS A 303 13.91 8.11 -34.29
N VAL A 304 13.08 8.91 -34.97
CA VAL A 304 12.13 9.81 -34.31
C VAL A 304 11.15 9.01 -33.44
N SER A 305 10.70 7.85 -33.91
CA SER A 305 9.78 6.97 -33.15
C SER A 305 10.42 6.51 -31.85
N THR A 306 11.67 6.06 -31.90
CA THR A 306 12.41 5.60 -30.71
C THR A 306 12.64 6.72 -29.70
N VAL A 307 13.02 7.91 -30.16
CA VAL A 307 13.23 9.07 -29.27
C VAL A 307 11.93 9.49 -28.60
N LEU A 308 10.84 9.52 -29.37
CA LEU A 308 9.52 9.88 -28.88
C LEU A 308 9.00 8.85 -27.88
N GLU A 309 9.14 7.55 -28.16
CA GLU A 309 8.78 6.48 -27.22
C GLU A 309 9.49 6.62 -25.88
N ASN A 310 10.82 6.81 -25.89
CA ASN A 310 11.60 7.01 -24.66
C ASN A 310 11.17 8.26 -23.88
N ALA A 311 10.87 9.37 -24.58
CA ALA A 311 10.39 10.59 -23.95
C ALA A 311 9.02 10.39 -23.29
N LEU A 312 8.09 9.73 -23.97
CA LEU A 312 6.74 9.42 -23.47
C LEU A 312 6.79 8.45 -22.28
N LEU A 313 7.63 7.42 -22.32
CA LEU A 313 7.83 6.48 -21.21
C LEU A 313 8.40 7.19 -19.97
N ASN A 314 9.39 8.06 -20.14
CA ASN A 314 9.95 8.84 -19.03
C ASN A 314 8.92 9.80 -18.42
N GLU A 315 8.06 10.42 -19.24
CA GLU A 315 6.98 11.27 -18.75
C GLU A 315 5.97 10.46 -17.91
N GLU A 316 5.56 9.28 -18.38
CA GLU A 316 4.64 8.39 -17.65
C GLU A 316 5.22 7.99 -16.28
N VAL A 317 6.50 7.58 -16.25
CA VAL A 317 7.19 7.25 -14.98
C VAL A 317 7.22 8.46 -14.05
N THR A 318 7.46 9.67 -14.58
CA THR A 318 7.49 10.90 -13.79
C THR A 318 6.12 11.24 -13.21
N VAL A 319 5.05 11.07 -13.99
CA VAL A 319 3.66 11.27 -13.54
C VAL A 319 3.31 10.26 -12.43
N GLN A 320 3.61 8.97 -12.63
CA GLN A 320 3.36 7.93 -11.63
C GLN A 320 4.13 8.19 -10.33
N LYS A 321 5.40 8.60 -10.43
CA LYS A 321 6.22 8.98 -9.28
C LYS A 321 5.61 10.16 -8.52
N THR A 322 5.22 11.21 -9.23
CA THR A 322 4.62 12.42 -8.63
C THR A 322 3.30 12.09 -7.94
N LEU A 323 2.48 11.23 -8.55
CA LEU A 323 1.23 10.76 -7.96
C LEU A 323 1.48 9.98 -6.66
N ALA A 324 2.40 9.01 -6.69
CA ALA A 324 2.75 8.22 -5.51
C ALA A 324 3.27 9.10 -4.36
N GLU A 325 4.16 10.05 -4.65
CA GLU A 325 4.68 11.00 -3.66
C GLU A 325 3.56 11.89 -3.09
N THR A 326 2.63 12.36 -3.93
CA THR A 326 1.50 13.18 -3.49
C THR A 326 0.56 12.40 -2.59
N LEU A 327 0.23 11.16 -2.96
CA LEU A 327 -0.60 10.27 -2.14
C LEU A 327 0.03 10.08 -0.78
N LEU A 328 1.30 9.70 -0.73
CA LEU A 328 1.99 9.44 0.52
C LEU A 328 2.12 10.68 1.43
N LYS A 329 2.20 11.90 0.85
CA LYS A 329 2.14 13.17 1.60
C LYS A 329 0.75 13.45 2.19
N SER A 330 -0.31 12.97 1.55
CA SER A 330 -1.70 13.17 1.98
C SER A 330 -2.22 12.13 2.97
N ILE A 331 -1.44 11.07 3.25
CA ILE A 331 -1.84 10.01 4.16
C ILE A 331 -1.89 10.55 5.61
N PRO A 332 -2.99 10.32 6.36
CA PRO A 332 -3.13 10.85 7.72
C PRO A 332 -2.14 10.28 8.75
N PRO A 333 -1.70 9.01 8.68
CA PRO A 333 -0.57 8.55 9.49
C PRO A 333 0.77 9.18 9.10
N GLY A 334 1.62 9.42 10.10
CA GLY A 334 3.03 9.70 9.88
C GLY A 334 3.73 8.45 9.35
N ILE A 335 4.47 8.57 8.27
CA ILE A 335 5.23 7.44 7.71
C ILE A 335 6.71 7.80 7.74
N VAL A 336 7.51 6.90 8.30
CA VAL A 336 8.97 6.99 8.38
C VAL A 336 9.54 5.71 7.77
N ALA A 337 10.34 5.80 6.72
CA ALA A 337 11.00 4.64 6.14
C ALA A 337 12.52 4.79 6.12
N THR A 338 13.19 3.66 6.26
CA THR A 338 14.63 3.55 6.46
C THR A 338 15.23 2.60 5.43
N ASP A 339 16.53 2.76 5.14
CA ASP A 339 17.32 1.76 4.41
C ASP A 339 17.87 0.65 5.33
N GLU A 340 18.69 -0.25 4.79
CA GLU A 340 19.30 -1.35 5.56
C GLU A 340 20.26 -0.84 6.63
N GLU A 341 20.93 0.30 6.39
CA GLU A 341 21.84 0.95 7.31
C GLU A 341 21.13 1.81 8.38
N ALA A 342 19.80 1.75 8.43
CA ALA A 342 18.95 2.51 9.35
C ALA A 342 19.07 4.03 9.18
N ASN A 343 19.26 4.51 7.95
CA ASN A 343 19.12 5.92 7.59
C ASN A 343 17.71 6.19 7.06
N ILE A 344 17.14 7.33 7.42
CA ILE A 344 15.78 7.72 7.02
C ILE A 344 15.82 8.12 5.55
N ARG A 345 15.13 7.34 4.70
CA ARG A 345 14.96 7.64 3.27
C ARG A 345 13.63 8.29 2.97
N TRP A 346 12.69 8.18 3.89
CA TRP A 346 11.35 8.64 3.66
C TRP A 346 10.71 9.18 4.93
N PHE A 347 10.09 10.35 4.81
CA PHE A 347 9.47 11.09 5.93
C PHE A 347 8.38 12.00 5.37
N ASN A 348 7.09 11.77 5.69
CA ASN A 348 6.02 12.65 5.22
C ASN A 348 5.79 13.85 6.13
N SER A 349 5.04 14.82 5.59
CA SER A 349 4.56 15.99 6.30
C SER A 349 3.79 15.66 7.58
N THR A 350 3.04 14.56 7.61
CA THR A 350 2.34 14.15 8.82
C THR A 350 3.32 13.67 9.90
N ALA A 351 4.38 12.95 9.53
CA ALA A 351 5.44 12.57 10.46
C ALA A 351 6.17 13.79 11.01
N GLU A 352 6.42 14.84 10.19
CA GLU A 352 6.98 16.12 10.67
C GLU A 352 6.10 16.72 11.77
N GLN A 353 4.78 16.77 11.55
CA GLN A 353 3.83 17.35 12.49
C GLN A 353 3.69 16.55 13.78
N ILE A 354 3.70 15.21 13.68
CA ILE A 354 3.50 14.31 14.83
C ILE A 354 4.77 14.23 15.69
N LEU A 355 5.94 14.14 15.05
CA LEU A 355 7.23 13.94 15.72
C LEU A 355 7.94 15.26 16.06
N GLY A 356 7.50 16.38 15.46
CA GLY A 356 8.07 17.70 15.72
C GLY A 356 9.48 17.90 15.13
N VAL A 357 9.81 17.17 14.06
CA VAL A 357 11.11 17.21 13.38
C VAL A 357 10.88 17.63 11.93
N ASP A 358 11.67 18.56 11.40
CA ASP A 358 11.60 18.97 9.99
C ASP A 358 12.19 17.87 9.09
N ALA A 359 11.59 17.60 7.93
CA ALA A 359 12.08 16.58 7.01
C ALA A 359 13.50 16.87 6.53
N ARG A 360 13.94 18.14 6.48
CA ARG A 360 15.32 18.50 6.09
C ARG A 360 16.34 18.01 7.12
N ASP A 361 15.95 17.94 8.38
CA ASP A 361 16.78 17.48 9.49
C ASP A 361 16.66 15.98 9.73
N ALA A 362 15.57 15.35 9.27
CA ALA A 362 15.38 13.90 9.37
C ALA A 362 15.90 13.12 8.14
N LEU A 363 15.72 13.63 6.92
CA LEU A 363 16.05 12.89 5.70
C LEU A 363 17.57 12.68 5.57
N ASN A 364 17.93 11.45 5.18
CA ASN A 364 19.31 10.96 5.09
C ASN A 364 20.10 11.00 6.41
N GLN A 365 19.43 11.21 7.55
CA GLN A 365 20.04 11.06 8.86
C GLN A 365 19.75 9.67 9.44
N PRO A 366 20.53 9.22 10.44
CA PRO A 366 20.24 8.02 11.19
C PRO A 366 18.86 8.08 11.88
N ILE A 367 18.23 6.93 12.10
CA ILE A 367 16.92 6.79 12.78
C ILE A 367 16.83 7.50 14.14
N GLU A 368 17.95 7.75 14.82
CA GLU A 368 18.00 8.52 16.06
C GLU A 368 17.43 9.94 15.92
N ALA A 369 17.47 10.53 14.73
CA ALA A 369 16.99 11.88 14.47
C ALA A 369 15.48 12.04 14.75
N VAL A 370 14.70 10.96 14.69
CA VAL A 370 13.24 10.96 14.92
C VAL A 370 12.84 10.47 16.32
N GLY A 371 13.80 10.37 17.24
CA GLY A 371 13.58 10.05 18.65
C GLY A 371 13.95 8.62 19.05
N GLY A 372 14.47 8.47 20.28
CA GLY A 372 15.09 7.23 20.74
C GLY A 372 14.16 6.01 20.82
N ARG A 373 12.88 6.19 21.16
CA ARG A 373 11.91 5.08 21.21
C ARG A 373 11.51 4.58 19.83
N LEU A 374 11.25 5.49 18.89
CA LEU A 374 10.93 5.14 17.51
C LEU A 374 12.13 4.48 16.83
N ALA A 375 13.34 5.01 17.05
CA ALA A 375 14.58 4.43 16.57
C ALA A 375 14.79 3.00 17.09
N ALA A 376 14.63 2.79 18.41
CA ALA A 376 14.76 1.46 18.99
C ALA A 376 13.77 0.46 18.37
N PHE A 377 12.53 0.89 18.14
CA PHE A 377 11.50 0.02 17.56
C PHE A 377 11.77 -0.32 16.09
N LEU A 378 12.20 0.64 15.28
CA LEU A 378 12.61 0.41 13.89
C LEU A 378 13.83 -0.52 13.80
N ARG A 379 14.82 -0.34 14.69
CA ARG A 379 16.01 -1.19 14.76
C ARG A 379 15.66 -2.64 15.12
N GLU A 380 14.78 -2.82 16.10
CA GLU A 380 14.25 -4.14 16.47
C GLU A 380 13.59 -4.82 15.26
N THR A 381 12.82 -4.09 14.45
CA THR A 381 12.19 -4.63 13.23
C THR A 381 13.19 -5.02 12.14
N LEU A 382 14.29 -4.25 12.00
CA LEU A 382 15.37 -4.58 11.07
C LEU A 382 16.06 -5.90 11.49
N GLU A 383 16.25 -6.12 12.79
CA GLU A 383 16.92 -7.28 13.36
C GLU A 383 16.03 -8.54 13.45
N ALA A 384 14.77 -8.39 13.86
CA ALA A 384 13.89 -9.49 14.25
C ALA A 384 13.43 -10.41 13.09
N ARG A 385 13.60 -9.99 11.82
CA ARG A 385 13.11 -10.69 10.61
C ARG A 385 11.60 -11.01 10.58
N GLU A 386 10.83 -10.61 11.58
CA GLU A 386 9.37 -10.74 11.69
C GLU A 386 8.72 -9.37 11.93
N ASN A 387 7.41 -9.27 11.68
CA ASN A 387 6.65 -8.05 11.95
C ASN A 387 6.37 -7.92 13.45
N LEU A 388 6.63 -6.74 14.01
CA LEU A 388 6.36 -6.47 15.42
C LEU A 388 4.92 -5.95 15.62
N PRO A 389 4.26 -6.29 16.74
CA PRO A 389 2.94 -5.77 17.07
C PRO A 389 3.00 -4.26 17.34
N ALA A 390 1.86 -3.58 17.15
CA ALA A 390 1.74 -2.16 17.44
C ALA A 390 2.14 -1.85 18.89
N ARG A 391 2.91 -0.78 19.10
CA ARG A 391 3.27 -0.29 20.44
C ARG A 391 2.74 1.12 20.63
N GLN A 392 2.13 1.37 21.78
CA GLN A 392 1.63 2.69 22.16
C GLN A 392 2.52 3.31 23.23
N TRP A 393 2.86 4.59 23.08
CA TRP A 393 3.52 5.37 24.13
C TRP A 393 3.20 6.85 24.03
N ILE A 394 3.44 7.58 25.12
CA ILE A 394 3.46 9.04 25.10
C ILE A 394 4.86 9.50 24.71
N ASP A 395 4.96 10.23 23.62
CA ASP A 395 6.23 10.75 23.15
C ASP A 395 6.75 11.84 24.10
N PRO A 396 8.00 11.74 24.60
CA PRO A 396 8.52 12.70 25.57
C PRO A 396 8.75 14.10 24.98
N ASN A 397 8.95 14.22 23.66
CA ASN A 397 9.25 15.49 23.02
C ASN A 397 7.96 16.26 22.70
N THR A 398 6.99 15.59 22.09
CA THR A 398 5.74 16.23 21.65
C THR A 398 4.60 16.08 22.65
N ARG A 399 4.75 15.22 23.67
CA ARG A 399 3.69 14.84 24.64
C ARG A 399 2.43 14.28 23.99
N ARG A 400 2.54 13.76 22.77
CA ARG A 400 1.45 13.14 22.03
C ARG A 400 1.36 11.66 22.37
N SER A 401 0.14 11.12 22.35
CA SER A 401 -0.11 9.68 22.45
C SER A 401 0.09 9.07 21.06
N LEU A 402 1.11 8.23 20.90
CA LEU A 402 1.47 7.65 19.61
C LEU A 402 1.22 6.14 19.63
N SER A 403 0.60 5.62 18.57
CA SER A 403 0.59 4.20 18.23
C SER A 403 1.46 3.98 17.00
N VAL A 404 2.48 3.14 17.13
CA VAL A 404 3.42 2.88 16.03
C VAL A 404 3.38 1.41 15.64
N GLU A 405 3.31 1.20 14.34
CA GLU A 405 3.44 -0.10 13.68
C GLU A 405 4.67 -0.10 12.79
N THR A 406 5.50 -1.14 12.90
CA THR A 406 6.70 -1.26 12.07
C THR A 406 6.64 -2.52 11.22
N ARG A 407 7.08 -2.40 9.97
CA ARG A 407 7.18 -3.52 9.03
C ARG A 407 8.50 -3.46 8.30
N ARG A 408 9.04 -4.64 8.00
CA ARG A 408 10.25 -4.74 7.19
C ARG A 408 9.89 -4.57 5.72
N LEU A 409 10.66 -3.75 5.01
CA LEU A 409 10.59 -3.61 3.56
C LEU A 409 11.47 -4.68 2.92
N VAL A 410 10.89 -5.48 2.04
CA VAL A 410 11.58 -6.53 1.28
C VAL A 410 11.16 -6.47 -0.19
N ASP A 411 12.12 -6.61 -1.08
CA ASP A 411 11.89 -6.81 -2.51
C ASP A 411 12.49 -8.15 -2.91
N HIS A 412 11.70 -9.06 -3.49
CA HIS A 412 12.14 -10.38 -3.93
C HIS A 412 13.10 -11.15 -2.96
N LYS A 413 12.89 -11.03 -1.65
CA LYS A 413 13.70 -11.57 -0.51
C LYS A 413 14.98 -10.80 -0.16
N THR A 414 15.36 -9.79 -0.91
CA THR A 414 16.35 -8.80 -0.47
C THR A 414 15.71 -7.84 0.53
N PRO A 415 16.35 -7.57 1.68
CA PRO A 415 15.92 -6.49 2.54
C PRO A 415 16.06 -5.17 1.78
N LEU A 416 15.18 -4.22 2.08
CA LEU A 416 15.32 -2.83 1.63
C LEU A 416 15.39 -1.86 2.81
N GLY A 417 15.00 -2.31 4.00
CA GLY A 417 14.99 -1.55 5.24
C GLY A 417 13.71 -1.79 6.04
N ALA A 418 13.21 -0.77 6.73
CA ALA A 418 11.99 -0.84 7.53
C ALA A 418 11.13 0.42 7.42
N VAL A 419 9.82 0.26 7.53
CA VAL A 419 8.84 1.35 7.58
C VAL A 419 8.12 1.36 8.92
N ALA A 420 7.99 2.54 9.52
CA ALA A 420 7.13 2.82 10.65
C ALA A 420 5.92 3.63 10.18
N VAL A 421 4.74 3.23 10.62
CA VAL A 421 3.49 3.98 10.52
C VAL A 421 3.14 4.47 11.92
N VAL A 422 3.01 5.79 12.07
CA VAL A 422 2.83 6.50 13.33
C VAL A 422 1.45 7.14 13.32
N HIS A 423 0.60 6.70 14.24
CA HIS A 423 -0.73 7.26 14.47
C HIS A 423 -0.71 8.16 15.71
N ASP A 424 -1.24 9.38 15.58
CA ASP A 424 -1.48 10.28 16.70
C ASP A 424 -2.87 9.99 17.30
N LEU A 425 -2.90 9.44 18.50
CA LEU A 425 -4.10 9.09 19.26
C LEU A 425 -4.47 10.15 20.31
N THR A 426 -3.80 11.32 20.28
CA THR A 426 -3.97 12.34 21.31
C THR A 426 -5.40 12.88 21.35
N ALA A 427 -6.07 13.02 20.20
CA ALA A 427 -7.44 13.51 20.15
C ALA A 427 -8.43 12.49 20.73
N GLU A 428 -8.24 11.21 20.41
CA GLU A 428 -9.03 10.08 20.88
C GLU A 428 -8.89 9.90 22.39
N ASP A 429 -7.65 9.91 22.92
CA ASP A 429 -7.39 9.79 24.35
C ASP A 429 -7.98 10.98 25.12
N ASN A 430 -7.83 12.22 24.62
CA ASN A 430 -8.43 13.41 25.23
C ASN A 430 -9.96 13.36 25.21
N MET A 431 -10.56 12.89 24.12
CA MET A 431 -12.01 12.75 24.01
C MET A 431 -12.53 11.70 24.99
N ARG A 432 -11.83 10.57 25.09
CA ARG A 432 -12.15 9.51 26.05
C ARG A 432 -12.06 10.02 27.49
N GLN A 433 -11.00 10.74 27.84
CA GLN A 433 -10.86 11.35 29.17
C GLN A 433 -11.96 12.37 29.45
N LYS A 434 -12.33 13.21 28.48
CA LYS A 434 -13.44 14.16 28.63
C LYS A 434 -14.78 13.45 28.83
N GLN A 435 -15.03 12.37 28.09
CA GLN A 435 -16.23 11.58 28.25
C GLN A 435 -16.28 10.95 29.64
N ASP A 436 -15.17 10.36 30.10
CA ASP A 436 -15.06 9.81 31.45
C ASP A 436 -15.33 10.88 32.53
N LEU A 437 -14.88 12.12 32.32
CA LEU A 437 -15.16 13.24 33.24
C LEU A 437 -16.64 13.66 33.21
N VAL A 438 -17.28 13.69 32.05
CA VAL A 438 -18.71 14.01 31.90
C VAL A 438 -19.56 12.93 32.56
N ASP A 439 -19.26 11.65 32.32
CA ASP A 439 -19.96 10.53 32.92
C ASP A 439 -19.81 10.54 34.46
N ARG A 440 -18.61 10.89 34.96
CA ARG A 440 -18.38 11.14 36.39
C ARG A 440 -19.22 12.31 36.91
N ALA A 441 -19.27 13.43 36.21
CA ALA A 441 -19.99 14.62 36.64
C ALA A 441 -21.51 14.41 36.70
N ALA A 442 -22.08 13.70 35.72
CA ALA A 442 -23.50 13.33 35.73
C ALA A 442 -23.84 12.46 36.94
N PHE A 443 -23.00 11.45 37.22
CA PHE A 443 -23.14 10.61 38.41
C PHE A 443 -23.09 11.42 39.73
N TRP A 444 -22.15 12.37 39.85
CA TRP A 444 -22.03 13.24 41.03
C TRP A 444 -23.24 14.15 41.23
N THR A 445 -23.82 14.64 40.13
CA THR A 445 -25.00 15.51 40.17
C THR A 445 -26.21 14.75 40.73
N ASP A 446 -26.43 13.52 40.27
CA ASP A 446 -27.51 12.65 40.76
C ASP A 446 -27.31 12.23 42.22
N LEU A 447 -26.05 11.97 42.61
CA LEU A 447 -25.67 11.67 43.99
C LEU A 447 -25.97 12.85 44.92
N ALA A 448 -25.56 14.07 44.55
CA ALA A 448 -25.73 15.27 45.38
C ALA A 448 -27.21 15.65 45.60
N ALA A 449 -28.04 15.53 44.56
CA ALA A 449 -29.48 15.77 44.66
C ALA A 449 -30.15 14.79 45.64
N SER A 450 -29.82 13.50 45.53
CA SER A 450 -30.36 12.44 46.38
C SER A 450 -29.87 12.56 47.83
N MET A 451 -28.59 12.92 48.02
CA MET A 451 -27.99 13.19 49.34
C MET A 451 -28.69 14.32 50.10
N SER A 452 -29.04 15.39 49.39
CA SER A 452 -29.70 16.55 50.00
C SER A 452 -31.03 16.16 50.65
N HIS A 453 -31.74 15.19 50.08
CA HIS A 453 -32.97 14.65 50.64
C HIS A 453 -32.71 13.72 51.84
N GLU A 454 -31.73 12.81 51.74
CA GLU A 454 -31.41 11.86 52.82
C GLU A 454 -30.76 12.52 54.05
N ILE A 455 -30.03 13.64 53.90
CA ILE A 455 -29.51 14.44 55.03
C ILE A 455 -30.63 15.26 55.67
N ARG A 456 -31.56 15.79 54.86
CA ARG A 456 -32.67 16.61 55.37
C ARG A 456 -33.60 15.80 56.28
N ASN A 457 -33.80 14.51 56.00
CA ASN A 457 -34.71 13.64 56.76
C ASN A 457 -34.33 13.50 58.27
N PRO A 458 -33.13 13.01 58.65
CA PRO A 458 -32.70 12.94 60.04
C PRO A 458 -32.66 14.32 60.71
N LEU A 459 -32.25 15.37 59.97
CA LEU A 459 -32.23 16.74 60.49
C LEU A 459 -33.64 17.26 60.83
N VAL A 460 -34.64 16.95 60.01
CA VAL A 460 -36.05 17.29 60.31
C VAL A 460 -36.52 16.53 61.54
N ALA A 461 -36.24 15.23 61.65
CA ALA A 461 -36.62 14.43 62.81
C ALA A 461 -35.99 14.98 64.11
N ILE A 462 -34.68 15.21 64.12
CA ILE A 462 -33.95 15.81 65.26
C ILE A 462 -34.56 17.16 65.62
N LYS A 463 -34.83 18.02 64.63
CA LYS A 463 -35.44 19.33 64.84
C LYS A 463 -36.84 19.22 65.45
N THR A 464 -37.69 18.33 64.95
CA THR A 464 -39.06 18.14 65.47
C THR A 464 -39.05 17.66 66.91
N PHE A 465 -38.22 16.65 67.24
CA PHE A 465 -38.08 16.17 68.61
C PHE A 465 -37.51 17.25 69.55
N ALA A 466 -36.53 18.05 69.08
CA ALA A 466 -35.99 19.16 69.85
C ALA A 466 -37.00 20.28 70.10
N GLN A 467 -37.89 20.55 69.13
CA GLN A 467 -38.97 21.54 69.26
C GLN A 467 -40.09 21.08 70.20
N LEU A 468 -40.38 19.78 70.26
CA LEU A 468 -41.40 19.22 71.14
C LEU A 468 -40.91 19.01 72.58
N LEU A 469 -39.59 19.02 72.80
CA LEU A 469 -38.98 18.79 74.11
C LEU A 469 -39.43 19.79 75.20
N PRO A 470 -39.54 21.11 74.97
CA PRO A 470 -40.04 22.05 75.97
C PRO A 470 -41.51 21.80 76.35
N GLU A 471 -42.34 21.37 75.40
CA GLU A 471 -43.77 21.14 75.62
C GLU A 471 -44.04 19.79 76.30
N ARG A 472 -43.18 18.79 76.08
CA ARG A 472 -43.32 17.42 76.60
C ARG A 472 -42.22 17.02 77.58
N PHE A 473 -41.54 17.98 78.20
CA PHE A 473 -40.39 17.69 79.07
C PHE A 473 -40.75 16.80 80.27
N GLU A 474 -41.94 16.98 80.84
CA GLU A 474 -42.39 16.22 82.00
C GLU A 474 -42.80 14.78 81.65
N ASP A 475 -42.98 14.46 80.36
CA ASP A 475 -43.30 13.11 79.87
C ASP A 475 -42.04 12.23 79.89
N PRO A 476 -41.95 11.21 80.78
CA PRO A 476 -40.77 10.34 80.87
C PRO A 476 -40.55 9.48 79.63
N ASP A 477 -41.63 9.04 78.97
CA ASP A 477 -41.56 8.21 77.78
C ASP A 477 -41.06 9.04 76.59
N PHE A 478 -41.57 10.28 76.46
CA PHE A 478 -41.07 11.22 75.44
C PHE A 478 -39.58 11.55 75.63
N ARG A 479 -39.10 11.77 76.87
CA ARG A 479 -37.67 12.04 77.13
C ARG A 479 -36.78 10.86 76.75
N LYS A 480 -37.25 9.63 77.00
CA LYS A 480 -36.53 8.42 76.61
C LYS A 480 -36.47 8.30 75.10
N ASP A 481 -37.61 8.43 74.43
CA ASP A 481 -37.71 8.40 72.96
C ASP A 481 -36.88 9.52 72.32
N PHE A 482 -36.90 10.73 72.89
CA PHE A 482 -36.07 11.85 72.47
C PHE A 482 -34.59 11.49 72.46
N ASN A 483 -34.08 10.94 73.58
CA ASN A 483 -32.67 10.57 73.70
C ASN A 483 -32.30 9.44 72.73
N GLU A 484 -33.14 8.40 72.63
CA GLU A 484 -32.88 7.26 71.74
C GLU A 484 -32.94 7.65 70.25
N ILE A 485 -33.97 8.40 69.84
CA ILE A 485 -34.20 8.75 68.43
C ILE A 485 -33.19 9.80 67.97
N VAL A 486 -32.92 10.84 68.76
CA VAL A 486 -31.97 11.89 68.35
C VAL A 486 -30.56 11.32 68.21
N VAL A 487 -30.11 10.48 69.14
CA VAL A 487 -28.79 9.83 69.05
C VAL A 487 -28.73 8.91 67.82
N GLN A 488 -29.77 8.11 67.56
CA GLN A 488 -29.82 7.25 66.38
C GLN A 488 -29.77 8.03 65.05
N GLU A 489 -30.45 9.18 64.96
CA GLU A 489 -30.44 10.00 63.75
C GLU A 489 -29.10 10.75 63.58
N ILE A 490 -28.40 11.11 64.67
CA ILE A 490 -27.03 11.65 64.61
C ILE A 490 -26.05 10.58 64.14
N ASP A 491 -26.10 9.37 64.69
CA ASP A 491 -25.28 8.24 64.24
C ASP A 491 -25.54 7.88 62.77
N ARG A 492 -26.78 8.06 62.32
CA ARG A 492 -27.14 7.89 60.91
C ARG A 492 -26.49 8.97 60.03
N LEU A 493 -26.53 10.24 60.43
CA LEU A 493 -25.84 11.33 59.73
C LEU A 493 -24.33 11.10 59.63
N ASP A 494 -23.69 10.64 60.71
CA ASP A 494 -22.25 10.40 60.72
C ASP A 494 -21.84 9.25 59.77
N LYS A 495 -22.66 8.20 59.70
CA LYS A 495 -22.49 7.13 58.71
C LYS A 495 -22.67 7.62 57.27
N ILE A 496 -23.65 8.50 57.02
CA ILE A 496 -23.84 9.12 55.69
C ILE A 496 -22.58 9.91 55.31
N ILE A 497 -22.10 10.78 56.19
CA ILE A 497 -20.90 11.62 55.96
C ILE A 497 -19.66 10.76 55.72
N THR A 498 -19.45 9.73 56.53
CA THR A 498 -18.31 8.81 56.39
C THR A 498 -18.32 8.10 55.03
N GLN A 499 -19.49 7.63 54.58
CA GLN A 499 -19.62 6.97 53.27
C GLN A 499 -19.39 7.94 52.11
N ILE A 500 -19.83 9.19 52.23
CA ILE A 500 -19.56 10.22 51.23
C ILE A 500 -18.07 10.52 51.17
N ASN A 501 -17.39 10.64 52.31
CA ASN A 501 -15.97 10.99 52.33
C ASN A 501 -15.11 9.87 51.72
N ASN A 502 -15.42 8.62 52.05
CA ASN A 502 -14.79 7.45 51.43
C ASN A 502 -15.04 7.38 49.90
N PHE A 503 -16.18 7.92 49.44
CA PHE A 503 -16.54 7.94 48.03
C PHE A 503 -15.93 9.13 47.26
N ALA A 504 -15.80 10.31 47.89
CA ALA A 504 -15.25 11.53 47.29
C ALA A 504 -13.71 11.53 47.23
N HIS A 505 -13.07 10.82 48.13
CA HIS A 505 -11.62 10.63 48.15
C HIS A 505 -11.29 9.14 48.06
N PRO A 506 -11.52 8.49 46.89
CA PRO A 506 -11.05 7.14 46.71
C PRO A 506 -9.53 7.13 46.88
N SER A 507 -9.03 6.29 47.79
CA SER A 507 -7.59 6.04 47.94
C SER A 507 -6.98 5.73 46.57
N GLU A 508 -5.73 6.17 46.32
CA GLU A 508 -5.03 5.80 45.09
C GLU A 508 -5.03 4.27 44.94
N LEU A 509 -5.73 3.76 43.93
CA LEU A 509 -5.84 2.32 43.67
C LEU A 509 -4.47 1.75 43.34
N VAL A 510 -4.07 0.71 44.07
CA VAL A 510 -2.78 0.04 43.87
C VAL A 510 -2.99 -1.16 42.95
N MET A 511 -2.97 -0.92 41.64
CA MET A 511 -3.21 -1.95 40.62
C MET A 511 -2.05 -2.95 40.56
N LYS A 512 -2.32 -4.23 40.88
CA LYS A 512 -1.36 -5.34 40.84
C LYS A 512 -2.00 -6.61 40.26
N PRO A 513 -1.23 -7.61 39.82
CA PRO A 513 -1.79 -8.92 39.46
C PRO A 513 -2.36 -9.63 40.71
N VAL A 514 -3.69 -9.73 40.80
CA VAL A 514 -4.43 -10.28 41.94
C VAL A 514 -5.00 -11.66 41.61
N ASP A 515 -4.87 -12.58 42.57
CA ASP A 515 -5.62 -13.85 42.58
C ASP A 515 -7.00 -13.59 43.21
N LEU A 516 -8.06 -13.59 42.39
CA LEU A 516 -9.42 -13.31 42.86
C LEU A 516 -9.89 -14.22 44.00
N ARG A 517 -9.29 -15.40 44.19
CA ARG A 517 -9.65 -16.29 45.31
C ARG A 517 -9.32 -15.65 46.65
N THR A 518 -8.23 -14.89 46.76
CA THR A 518 -7.86 -14.21 48.02
C THR A 518 -8.84 -13.09 48.32
N SER A 519 -9.18 -12.27 47.32
CA SER A 519 -10.18 -11.20 47.42
C SER A 519 -11.57 -11.76 47.80
N LEU A 520 -12.00 -12.86 47.19
CA LEU A 520 -13.30 -13.49 47.48
C LEU A 520 -13.35 -14.10 48.88
N LYS A 521 -12.26 -14.72 49.35
CA LYS A 521 -12.17 -15.19 50.75
C LYS A 521 -12.24 -14.03 51.73
N LYS A 522 -11.48 -12.95 51.48
CA LYS A 522 -11.50 -11.73 52.30
C LYS A 522 -12.90 -11.08 52.33
N ALA A 523 -13.60 -11.08 51.20
CA ALA A 523 -14.97 -10.59 51.10
C ALA A 523 -15.95 -11.37 51.99
N ILE A 524 -15.83 -12.70 52.03
CA ILE A 524 -16.64 -13.55 52.92
C ILE A 524 -16.35 -13.19 54.38
N GLU A 525 -15.07 -13.04 54.76
CA GLU A 525 -14.66 -12.63 56.11
C GLU A 525 -15.27 -11.27 56.52
N LEU A 526 -15.19 -10.26 55.64
CA LEU A 526 -15.77 -8.94 55.87
C LEU A 526 -17.31 -8.98 56.00
N ALA A 527 -17.96 -9.91 55.32
CA ALA A 527 -19.42 -10.08 55.38
C ALA A 527 -19.90 -10.98 56.55
N LYS A 528 -19.00 -11.69 57.25
CA LYS A 528 -19.37 -12.69 58.28
C LYS A 528 -20.37 -12.22 59.31
N GLY A 529 -20.21 -11.00 59.83
CA GLY A 529 -21.12 -10.47 60.86
C GLY A 529 -22.59 -10.39 60.40
N ARG A 530 -22.83 -10.08 59.12
CA ARG A 530 -24.17 -10.01 58.53
C ARG A 530 -24.69 -11.39 58.14
N VAL A 531 -23.81 -12.26 57.62
CA VAL A 531 -24.12 -13.65 57.24
C VAL A 531 -24.52 -14.47 58.47
N ALA A 532 -23.77 -14.36 59.57
CA ALA A 532 -24.01 -15.09 60.81
C ALA A 532 -25.32 -14.64 61.49
N LYS A 533 -25.63 -13.34 61.46
CA LYS A 533 -26.88 -12.79 62.00
C LYS A 533 -28.13 -13.36 61.31
N ASN A 534 -28.02 -13.73 60.04
CA ASN A 534 -29.13 -14.21 59.22
C ASN A 534 -29.12 -15.75 59.02
N GLY A 535 -28.15 -16.47 59.60
CA GLY A 535 -28.09 -17.94 59.54
C GLY A 535 -27.92 -18.52 58.13
N VAL A 536 -27.25 -17.80 57.23
CA VAL A 536 -27.17 -18.13 55.79
C VAL A 536 -26.01 -19.07 55.49
N ALA A 537 -26.25 -20.13 54.71
CA ALA A 537 -25.19 -21.00 54.20
C ALA A 537 -24.59 -20.42 52.91
N ILE A 538 -23.25 -20.34 52.82
CA ILE A 538 -22.52 -19.89 51.63
C ILE A 538 -21.80 -21.08 51.00
N ASP A 539 -22.18 -21.43 49.78
CA ASP A 539 -21.52 -22.45 48.98
C ASP A 539 -20.56 -21.79 47.99
N THR A 540 -19.27 -22.13 48.05
CA THR A 540 -18.23 -21.54 47.19
C THR A 540 -17.73 -22.54 46.15
N THR A 541 -17.74 -22.14 44.88
CA THR A 541 -17.15 -22.90 43.76
C THR A 541 -16.06 -22.05 43.10
N LEU A 542 -14.80 -22.28 43.50
CA LEU A 542 -13.64 -21.54 43.02
C LEU A 542 -12.63 -22.52 42.42
N PRO A 543 -12.55 -22.63 41.08
CA PRO A 543 -11.63 -23.56 40.43
C PRO A 543 -10.17 -23.10 40.58
N ASN A 544 -9.24 -24.06 40.44
CA ASN A 544 -7.81 -23.78 40.65
C ASN A 544 -7.15 -23.04 39.48
N ASP A 545 -7.76 -23.06 38.29
CA ASP A 545 -7.25 -22.55 37.01
C ASP A 545 -7.77 -21.14 36.66
N LEU A 546 -8.09 -20.32 37.66
CA LEU A 546 -8.50 -18.94 37.42
C LEU A 546 -7.29 -18.06 37.02
N PRO A 547 -7.40 -17.27 35.93
CA PRO A 547 -6.37 -16.30 35.57
C PRO A 547 -6.29 -15.18 36.61
N ARG A 548 -5.12 -14.57 36.75
CA ARG A 548 -4.96 -13.34 37.54
C ARG A 548 -5.61 -12.16 36.82
N VAL A 549 -6.12 -11.21 37.59
CA VAL A 549 -6.68 -9.95 37.09
C VAL A 549 -5.82 -8.79 37.57
N LEU A 550 -5.71 -7.73 36.78
CA LEU A 550 -5.03 -6.52 37.23
C LEU A 550 -6.00 -5.69 38.08
N GLY A 551 -5.69 -5.51 39.37
CA GLY A 551 -6.59 -4.84 40.29
C GLY A 551 -6.02 -4.50 41.66
N ASP A 552 -6.78 -3.74 42.42
CA ASP A 552 -6.58 -3.49 43.84
C ASP A 552 -7.34 -4.56 44.64
N GLU A 553 -6.61 -5.39 45.39
CA GLU A 553 -7.17 -6.52 46.14
C GLU A 553 -8.17 -6.08 47.21
N ASP A 554 -7.93 -4.95 47.87
CA ASP A 554 -8.75 -4.46 48.97
C ASP A 554 -10.05 -3.86 48.46
N ALA A 555 -9.97 -3.06 47.39
CA ALA A 555 -11.15 -2.48 46.75
C ALA A 555 -12.07 -3.59 46.18
N LEU A 556 -11.50 -4.61 45.52
CA LEU A 556 -12.26 -5.74 45.01
C LEU A 556 -12.90 -6.56 46.13
N ALA A 557 -12.16 -6.82 47.23
CA ALA A 557 -12.70 -7.53 48.39
C ALA A 557 -13.88 -6.78 49.04
N GLU A 558 -13.81 -5.46 49.13
CA GLU A 558 -14.90 -4.62 49.64
C GLU A 558 -16.13 -4.65 48.72
N ALA A 559 -15.93 -4.54 47.39
CA ALA A 559 -17.02 -4.65 46.42
C ALA A 559 -17.73 -6.02 46.52
N PHE A 560 -16.98 -7.11 46.56
CA PHE A 560 -17.56 -8.45 46.74
C PHE A 560 -18.29 -8.57 48.09
N ALA A 561 -17.74 -7.99 49.17
CA ALA A 561 -18.38 -8.01 50.49
C ALA A 561 -19.73 -7.27 50.47
N HIS A 562 -19.84 -6.17 49.74
CA HIS A 562 -21.11 -5.46 49.55
C HIS A 562 -22.17 -6.31 48.84
N ILE A 563 -21.78 -7.10 47.85
CA ILE A 563 -22.71 -8.00 47.14
C ILE A 563 -23.14 -9.14 48.06
N VAL A 564 -22.20 -9.78 48.76
CA VAL A 564 -22.49 -10.89 49.69
C VAL A 564 -23.36 -10.41 50.85
N ALA A 565 -23.11 -9.23 51.39
CA ALA A 565 -23.96 -8.62 52.42
C ALA A 565 -25.37 -8.35 51.91
N ASN A 566 -25.51 -7.81 50.69
CA ASN A 566 -26.81 -7.59 50.07
C ASN A 566 -27.58 -8.90 49.85
N ALA A 567 -26.90 -9.95 49.39
CA ALA A 567 -27.46 -11.29 49.23
C ALA A 567 -27.95 -11.87 50.57
N ALA A 568 -27.14 -11.81 51.63
CA ALA A 568 -27.49 -12.32 52.96
C ALA A 568 -28.70 -11.60 53.57
N GLU A 569 -28.86 -10.30 53.29
CA GLU A 569 -30.03 -9.54 53.72
C GLU A 569 -31.28 -9.90 52.89
N ALA A 570 -31.13 -10.15 51.59
CA ALA A 570 -32.25 -10.54 50.72
C ALA A 570 -32.83 -11.92 51.07
N THR A 571 -32.03 -12.81 51.67
CA THR A 571 -32.45 -14.13 52.15
C THR A 571 -33.07 -14.12 53.55
N SER A 572 -33.12 -12.97 54.22
CA SER A 572 -33.71 -12.86 55.57
C SER A 572 -35.19 -13.27 55.57
N GLY A 573 -35.56 -14.24 56.41
CA GLY A 573 -36.92 -14.77 56.50
C GLY A 573 -37.23 -15.97 55.58
N GLN A 574 -36.25 -16.45 54.80
CA GLN A 574 -36.39 -17.68 54.02
C GLN A 574 -36.24 -18.94 54.90
N THR A 575 -36.94 -20.02 54.55
CA THR A 575 -36.90 -21.29 55.30
C THR A 575 -35.55 -22.03 55.19
N LYS A 576 -34.81 -21.80 54.10
CA LYS A 576 -33.46 -22.33 53.85
C LYS A 576 -32.60 -21.29 53.11
N PRO A 577 -32.07 -20.27 53.79
CA PRO A 577 -31.32 -19.20 53.14
C PRO A 577 -29.98 -19.74 52.60
N ARG A 578 -29.71 -19.48 51.32
CA ARG A 578 -28.53 -19.99 50.61
C ARG A 578 -27.95 -18.93 49.69
N ILE A 579 -26.63 -18.78 49.73
CA ILE A 579 -25.86 -17.97 48.78
C ILE A 579 -24.89 -18.91 48.07
N THR A 580 -24.82 -18.82 46.74
CA THR A 580 -23.83 -19.51 45.92
C THR A 580 -22.86 -18.48 45.37
N LEU A 581 -21.58 -18.64 45.69
CA LEU A 581 -20.49 -17.83 45.15
C LEU A 581 -19.67 -18.70 44.19
N ALA A 582 -19.65 -18.34 42.91
CA ALA A 582 -18.90 -19.08 41.89
C ALA A 582 -17.97 -18.15 41.11
N ALA A 583 -16.82 -18.66 40.70
CA ALA A 583 -15.95 -18.00 39.74
C ALA A 583 -15.63 -18.95 38.59
N LYS A 584 -15.65 -18.45 37.35
CA LYS A 584 -15.34 -19.24 36.16
C LYS A 584 -14.43 -18.44 35.20
N PRO A 585 -13.44 -19.08 34.56
CA PRO A 585 -12.66 -18.43 33.52
C PRO A 585 -13.51 -18.23 32.27
N ILE A 586 -13.34 -17.09 31.60
CA ILE A 586 -13.89 -16.81 30.29
C ILE A 586 -12.83 -17.18 29.27
N ARG A 587 -13.19 -18.03 28.30
CA ARG A 587 -12.29 -18.49 27.24
C ARG A 587 -12.88 -18.12 25.89
N GLU A 588 -12.16 -17.30 25.12
CA GLU A 588 -12.49 -16.95 23.74
C GLU A 588 -11.42 -17.50 22.81
N GLY A 589 -11.81 -18.29 21.79
CA GLY A 589 -10.87 -18.86 20.82
C GLY A 589 -9.76 -19.74 21.42
N GLY A 590 -9.99 -20.33 22.60
CA GLY A 590 -9.00 -21.15 23.32
C GLY A 590 -8.02 -20.35 24.21
N ARG A 591 -8.14 -19.02 24.29
CA ARG A 591 -7.36 -18.16 25.19
C ARG A 591 -8.23 -17.65 26.34
N THR A 592 -7.65 -17.55 27.53
CA THR A 592 -8.36 -17.01 28.70
C THR A 592 -8.43 -15.49 28.61
N SER A 593 -9.64 -14.95 28.41
CA SER A 593 -9.89 -13.51 28.24
C SER A 593 -10.29 -12.82 29.54
N GLY A 594 -10.77 -13.56 30.54
CA GLY A 594 -11.17 -12.98 31.82
C GLY A 594 -11.73 -13.97 32.84
N VAL A 595 -12.36 -13.42 33.87
CA VAL A 595 -13.07 -14.17 34.93
C VAL A 595 -14.46 -13.62 35.09
N VAL A 596 -15.46 -14.50 35.17
CA VAL A 596 -16.79 -14.17 35.65
C VAL A 596 -16.95 -14.66 37.09
N ILE A 597 -17.35 -13.76 37.97
CA ILE A 597 -17.72 -14.02 39.36
C ILE A 597 -19.22 -13.87 39.47
N THR A 598 -19.91 -14.87 40.02
CA THR A 598 -21.36 -14.86 40.22
C THR A 598 -21.69 -15.04 41.69
N VAL A 599 -22.49 -14.13 42.24
CA VAL A 599 -23.09 -14.23 43.57
C VAL A 599 -24.59 -14.42 43.38
N GLN A 600 -25.10 -15.60 43.74
CA GLN A 600 -26.52 -15.93 43.60
C GLN A 600 -27.14 -16.20 44.97
N ASP A 601 -28.27 -15.57 45.25
CA ASP A 601 -29.10 -15.84 46.43
C ASP A 601 -30.45 -16.45 46.07
N ASN A 602 -31.13 -17.03 47.06
CA ASN A 602 -32.51 -17.51 46.97
C ASN A 602 -33.49 -16.61 47.75
N GLY A 603 -33.22 -15.32 47.78
CA GLY A 603 -34.00 -14.32 48.48
C GLY A 603 -35.27 -13.89 47.75
N ARG A 604 -35.86 -12.79 48.21
CA ARG A 604 -37.12 -12.23 47.68
C ARG A 604 -37.02 -11.61 46.27
N GLY A 605 -35.84 -11.56 45.68
CA GLY A 605 -35.59 -10.94 44.39
C GLY A 605 -35.75 -9.41 44.36
N ILE A 606 -35.67 -8.85 43.15
CA ILE A 606 -35.81 -7.43 42.82
C ILE A 606 -36.96 -7.28 41.82
N SER A 607 -37.84 -6.29 42.01
CA SER A 607 -38.92 -6.03 41.06
C SER A 607 -38.39 -5.50 39.71
N PRO A 608 -39.10 -5.75 38.59
CA PRO A 608 -38.68 -5.28 37.27
C PRO A 608 -38.44 -3.77 37.20
N ASP A 609 -39.29 -2.98 37.86
CA ASP A 609 -39.23 -1.50 37.85
C ASP A 609 -37.98 -0.94 38.54
N LEU A 610 -37.42 -1.69 39.50
CA LEU A 610 -36.23 -1.30 40.24
C LEU A 610 -34.95 -1.72 39.51
N ARG A 611 -35.02 -2.76 38.67
CA ARG A 611 -33.87 -3.41 38.03
C ARG A 611 -32.96 -2.46 37.26
N GLU A 612 -33.54 -1.52 36.51
CA GLU A 612 -32.79 -0.52 35.73
C GLU A 612 -32.12 0.55 36.61
N LYS A 613 -32.63 0.76 37.83
CA LYS A 613 -32.21 1.84 38.73
C LYS A 613 -31.39 1.35 39.92
N ILE A 614 -31.15 0.05 40.08
CA ILE A 614 -30.50 -0.48 41.31
C ILE A 614 -29.05 -0.02 41.50
N PHE A 615 -28.39 0.36 40.41
CA PHE A 615 -27.03 0.87 40.43
C PHE A 615 -26.99 2.40 40.59
N SER A 616 -28.17 3.05 40.64
CA SER A 616 -28.29 4.46 40.98
C SER A 616 -28.10 4.62 42.49
N PRO A 617 -27.39 5.67 42.95
CA PRO A 617 -27.24 5.96 44.36
C PRO A 617 -28.57 6.05 45.11
N PHE A 618 -28.58 5.58 46.36
CA PHE A 618 -29.74 5.60 47.27
C PHE A 618 -30.96 4.78 46.81
N CYS A 619 -30.85 4.03 45.70
CA CYS A 619 -31.88 3.10 45.28
C CYS A 619 -31.92 1.90 46.25
N THR A 620 -32.92 1.89 47.12
CA THR A 620 -33.05 0.90 48.19
C THR A 620 -34.51 0.59 48.48
N THR A 621 -34.83 -0.69 48.68
CA THR A 621 -36.14 -1.14 49.18
C THR A 621 -36.12 -1.38 50.69
N LYS A 622 -35.05 -0.94 51.37
CA LYS A 622 -34.77 -1.25 52.79
C LYS A 622 -35.00 -0.01 53.67
N ALA A 623 -35.67 -0.22 54.81
CA ALA A 623 -35.97 0.85 55.78
C ALA A 623 -34.73 1.45 56.49
N ARG A 624 -33.58 0.75 56.50
CA ARG A 624 -32.33 1.18 57.18
C ARG A 624 -31.08 1.13 56.30
N GLY A 625 -31.22 0.91 54.98
CA GLY A 625 -30.08 0.76 54.06
C GLY A 625 -29.91 2.01 53.20
N MET A 626 -28.71 2.60 53.18
CA MET A 626 -28.43 3.85 52.44
C MET A 626 -28.41 3.71 50.91
N GLY A 627 -28.54 2.50 50.35
CA GLY A 627 -28.59 2.30 48.89
C GLY A 627 -27.31 2.64 48.12
N LEU A 628 -26.16 2.77 48.80
CA LEU A 628 -24.87 3.10 48.17
C LEU A 628 -24.01 1.87 47.80
N GLY A 629 -24.34 0.69 48.32
CA GLY A 629 -23.50 -0.51 48.14
C GLY A 629 -23.33 -0.95 46.68
N LEU A 630 -24.42 -1.05 45.90
CA LEU A 630 -24.36 -1.44 44.49
C LEU A 630 -23.73 -0.37 43.56
N PRO A 631 -23.97 0.93 43.75
CA PRO A 631 -23.19 1.99 43.11
C PRO A 631 -21.68 1.87 43.33
N ILE A 632 -21.24 1.60 44.57
CA ILE A 632 -19.82 1.39 44.92
C ILE A 632 -19.26 0.17 44.17
N VAL A 633 -20.03 -0.91 44.11
CA VAL A 633 -19.66 -2.11 43.34
C VAL A 633 -19.48 -1.78 41.86
N LYS A 634 -20.46 -1.10 41.24
CA LYS A 634 -20.39 -0.71 39.82
C LYS A 634 -19.18 0.16 39.53
N ARG A 635 -18.88 1.11 40.42
CA ARG A 635 -17.70 1.98 40.29
C ARG A 635 -16.40 1.19 40.40
N THR A 636 -16.27 0.38 41.44
CA THR A 636 -15.07 -0.45 41.67
C THR A 636 -14.82 -1.36 40.48
N VAL A 637 -15.85 -2.04 39.97
CA VAL A 637 -15.73 -2.91 38.80
C VAL A 637 -15.35 -2.13 37.54
N PHE A 638 -15.90 -0.93 37.33
CA PHE A 638 -15.54 -0.05 36.22
C PHE A 638 -14.07 0.42 36.29
N ASP A 639 -13.59 0.83 37.46
CA ASP A 639 -12.19 1.24 37.67
C ASP A 639 -11.19 0.09 37.42
N HIS A 640 -11.69 -1.15 37.41
CA HIS A 640 -10.95 -2.37 37.08
C HIS A 640 -11.20 -2.87 35.64
N ASN A 641 -11.73 -2.02 34.76
CA ASN A 641 -12.08 -2.35 33.37
C ASN A 641 -13.05 -3.53 33.24
N GLY A 642 -13.86 -3.77 34.26
CA GLY A 642 -14.84 -4.84 34.31
C GLY A 642 -16.26 -4.38 33.98
N ARG A 643 -17.17 -5.35 33.99
CA ARG A 643 -18.61 -5.12 33.84
C ARG A 643 -19.37 -5.83 34.95
N VAL A 644 -20.38 -5.18 35.50
CA VAL A 644 -21.34 -5.79 36.43
C VAL A 644 -22.70 -5.92 35.76
N ASP A 645 -23.36 -7.05 35.97
CA ASP A 645 -24.70 -7.34 35.50
C ASP A 645 -25.53 -7.98 36.61
N ILE A 646 -26.86 -7.87 36.52
CA ILE A 646 -27.77 -8.41 37.51
C ILE A 646 -28.98 -9.10 36.87
N ASP A 647 -29.20 -10.33 37.30
CA ASP A 647 -30.41 -11.07 36.99
C ASP A 647 -31.21 -11.34 38.25
N SER A 648 -32.51 -11.10 38.22
CA SER A 648 -33.35 -11.34 39.39
C SER A 648 -34.75 -11.77 39.00
N ASN A 649 -35.26 -12.72 39.78
CA ASN A 649 -36.63 -13.21 39.72
C ASN A 649 -37.19 -13.28 41.16
N PRO A 650 -38.49 -13.54 41.36
CA PRO A 650 -39.09 -13.63 42.70
C PRO A 650 -38.51 -14.72 43.62
N HIS A 651 -37.66 -15.60 43.09
CA HIS A 651 -37.02 -16.70 43.80
C HIS A 651 -35.52 -16.48 44.06
N GLY A 652 -34.98 -15.31 43.69
CA GLY A 652 -33.59 -14.96 43.97
C GLY A 652 -32.99 -13.88 43.07
N THR A 653 -31.78 -13.46 43.42
CA THR A 653 -30.97 -12.52 42.65
C THR A 653 -29.60 -13.13 42.34
N SER A 654 -29.07 -12.84 41.15
CA SER A 654 -27.77 -13.26 40.65
C SER A 654 -27.01 -12.03 40.16
N VAL A 655 -25.94 -11.68 40.85
CA VAL A 655 -25.03 -10.58 40.45
C VAL A 655 -23.80 -11.19 39.80
N SER A 656 -23.51 -10.79 38.57
CA SER A 656 -22.35 -11.26 37.81
C SER A 656 -21.36 -10.13 37.56
N ILE A 657 -20.11 -10.33 37.94
CA ILE A 657 -18.99 -9.42 37.68
C ILE A 657 -18.04 -10.08 36.69
N MET A 658 -17.71 -9.37 35.62
CA MET A 658 -16.74 -9.78 34.62
C MET A 658 -15.49 -8.90 34.74
N LEU A 659 -14.33 -9.52 34.90
CA LEU A 659 -13.03 -8.84 34.97
C LEU A 659 -12.08 -9.38 33.89
N PRO A 660 -11.33 -8.53 33.19
CA PRO A 660 -10.36 -8.95 32.19
C PRO A 660 -9.15 -9.64 32.83
N ALA A 661 -8.62 -10.66 32.15
CA ALA A 661 -7.38 -11.31 32.57
C ALA A 661 -6.19 -10.38 32.32
N THR A 662 -5.20 -10.40 33.21
CA THR A 662 -3.96 -9.64 32.98
C THR A 662 -3.20 -10.20 31.77
N THR A 663 -2.73 -9.31 30.89
CA THR A 663 -1.86 -9.64 29.75
C THR A 663 -0.38 -9.64 30.12
N VAL A 664 -0.05 -9.19 31.33
CA VAL A 664 1.32 -9.17 31.85
C VAL A 664 1.68 -10.61 32.23
N ALA A 665 2.50 -11.26 31.39
CA ALA A 665 3.24 -12.46 31.77
C ALA A 665 4.26 -12.08 32.86
N GLU A 666 4.52 -13.02 33.78
CA GLU A 666 5.37 -12.88 34.97
C GLU A 666 6.65 -12.07 34.79
#